data_AF-A0A7V9TYB9-F1
#
_entry.id   AF-A0A7V9TYB9-F1
#
_cell.length_a   1.000
_cell.length_b   1.000
_cell.length_c   1.000
_cell.angle_alpha   90.00
_cell.angle_beta   90.00
_cell.angle_gamma   90.00
#
_symmetry.space_group_name_H-M   'P 1'
#
loop_
_entity.id
_entity.type
_entity.pdbx_description
1 polymer ?
#
loop_
_entity_poly.entity_id
_entity_poly.type
_entity_poly.pdbx_seq_one_letter_code
_entity_poly.pdbx_strand_id
1 'polypeptide(L)'
;MLRKITTYLSLISLVAVTLAPAMTASAASRNGNQQRHVEKKAAPEFSKTNGSTATVRVLIQTKGTPSANHDSALTRAHGSKRASYDALNTIVADVPLNEVAGLAARSDVLYVAPDRPVRAQMNLTNDTTGVTQVQAGQPSASGVDGKGVSIAILDSGISANHPDFVTNNKSRVIASVDFSGSKRSGDADGHGTGVAGVAAGSGATSGGYAANYAGVAPGANLIDVRVLDENGVGRTSNVLAAINWMIQNRALYNIRVANLSLSMPVRESFHADPLCKAVELAVRSGIVVVCSAGNLGRTDVITGYNADGSAIYQMAYNTIGSPGNSPYVITVGATDSHETVRRSDDTIASFSSKGPTRFDHLVKPDIVAPGRRIVAAMSQEVNTTLATEYPARVVQPVSSSAAHNVYFNYSGTSFSAPVIAGTVALMLDANKSLTPSLVKAILVKTAQALPNSGSKAQSLFSQGAGLVNAGAAVNFARAVVPNADHLVAGSKVLRGNNTLKSFGTITIGGENVKLSSRVIYADGVLFKNQPVLTDGIMLSDGIMLSDGIMLSDGVLIGDGIMLSDGIMLSDGIMLSDGIMLSDGVLVGDSVMHGGRAVLSDGIMLSDGIMLSDGIMLSDGIMLSDGIMLSDGIMLSDGIMLSDGIMLSDGIINSDGHLYKDGIMLSDGIMLSDGIMLSDGIMLSDGIMLSDGIMLSD
;
A
#
# COMPACT_ATOMS: atom_id res chain seq x y z
N MET A 1 2.81 36.88 44.83
CA MET A 1 1.61 37.21 45.61
C MET A 1 1.22 36.00 46.45
N LEU A 2 0.99 36.24 47.74
CA LEU A 2 0.80 35.25 48.80
C LEU A 2 -0.57 34.53 48.76
N ARG A 3 -0.53 33.23 49.14
CA ARG A 3 -1.39 32.46 50.07
C ARG A 3 -2.88 32.83 50.24
N LYS A 4 -3.73 31.78 50.21
CA LYS A 4 -4.83 31.39 51.14
C LYS A 4 -5.77 30.40 50.38
N ILE A 5 -6.35 29.29 50.87
CA ILE A 5 -6.56 28.66 52.19
C ILE A 5 -6.95 27.18 51.96
N THR A 6 -6.45 26.28 52.82
CA THR A 6 -6.88 24.89 53.07
C THR A 6 -7.88 24.82 54.24
N THR A 7 -9.03 24.15 54.08
CA THR A 7 -9.80 23.41 55.13
C THR A 7 -10.91 22.62 54.41
N TYR A 8 -11.09 21.29 54.54
CA TYR A 8 -11.64 20.59 55.71
C TYR A 8 -11.43 19.07 55.58
N LEU A 9 -11.10 18.43 56.70
CA LEU A 9 -11.04 16.99 56.93
C LEU A 9 -12.03 16.67 58.09
N SER A 10 -12.65 15.50 58.01
CA SER A 10 -13.23 14.69 59.10
C SER A 10 -14.44 15.20 59.91
N LEU A 11 -15.55 14.45 59.82
CA LEU A 11 -16.57 14.36 60.88
C LEU A 11 -17.20 12.94 60.95
N ILE A 12 -16.68 12.19 61.93
CA ILE A 12 -17.29 11.28 62.91
C ILE A 12 -18.64 10.59 62.59
N SER A 13 -18.56 9.27 62.74
CA SER A 13 -19.51 8.18 62.91
C SER A 13 -20.55 8.28 64.04
N LEU A 14 -21.79 7.78 63.82
CA LEU A 14 -22.54 6.91 64.74
C LEU A 14 -23.88 6.44 64.13
N VAL A 15 -24.11 5.13 63.95
CA VAL A 15 -25.31 4.38 64.37
C VAL A 15 -24.94 2.90 64.40
N ALA A 16 -25.08 2.27 65.56
CA ALA A 16 -25.03 0.84 65.77
C ALA A 16 -26.37 0.40 66.38
N VAL A 17 -27.01 -0.64 65.82
CA VAL A 17 -27.84 -1.59 66.60
C VAL A 17 -27.64 -2.98 66.00
N THR A 18 -27.29 -3.90 66.89
CA THR A 18 -26.92 -5.30 66.75
C THR A 18 -28.14 -6.22 66.73
N LEU A 19 -28.01 -7.42 66.16
CA LEU A 19 -28.63 -8.66 66.65
C LEU A 19 -28.05 -9.89 65.93
N ALA A 20 -27.64 -10.88 66.72
CA ALA A 20 -27.36 -12.27 66.37
C ALA A 20 -28.29 -13.15 67.24
N PRO A 21 -28.27 -14.51 67.20
CA PRO A 21 -28.01 -15.50 66.14
C PRO A 21 -29.17 -16.54 66.02
N ALA A 22 -29.17 -17.44 65.02
CA ALA A 22 -29.55 -18.87 65.17
C ALA A 22 -29.59 -19.64 63.84
N MET A 23 -29.20 -20.91 63.94
CA MET A 23 -29.07 -21.91 62.88
C MET A 23 -30.41 -22.52 62.46
N THR A 24 -30.57 -22.90 61.19
CA THR A 24 -30.82 -24.29 60.71
C THR A 24 -31.19 -24.29 59.21
N ALA A 25 -30.94 -25.44 58.58
CA ALA A 25 -30.79 -25.67 57.15
C ALA A 25 -32.08 -25.60 56.31
N SER A 26 -31.93 -25.22 55.04
CA SER A 26 -32.68 -25.78 53.91
C SER A 26 -31.99 -25.41 52.59
N ALA A 27 -31.78 -26.40 51.74
CA ALA A 27 -31.03 -26.35 50.50
C ALA A 27 -31.72 -25.52 49.40
N ALA A 28 -30.94 -24.77 48.62
CA ALA A 28 -30.94 -24.79 47.15
C ALA A 28 -29.88 -23.82 46.59
N SER A 29 -29.11 -24.34 45.62
CA SER A 29 -27.95 -23.79 44.95
C SER A 29 -28.18 -22.45 44.21
N ARG A 30 -27.20 -21.53 44.30
CA ARG A 30 -26.71 -20.74 43.14
C ARG A 30 -25.33 -20.12 43.39
N ASN A 31 -24.39 -20.57 42.56
CA ASN A 31 -22.97 -20.23 42.43
C ASN A 31 -22.58 -18.75 42.60
N GLY A 32 -21.54 -18.51 43.41
CA GLY A 32 -20.74 -17.30 43.42
C GLY A 32 -19.26 -17.65 43.60
N ASN A 33 -18.52 -17.77 42.49
CA ASN A 33 -17.07 -17.99 42.48
C ASN A 33 -16.33 -16.75 42.98
N GLN A 34 -15.79 -16.78 44.20
CA GLN A 34 -14.62 -15.98 44.54
C GLN A 34 -13.40 -16.59 43.83
N GLN A 35 -13.03 -16.06 42.67
CA GLN A 35 -11.73 -16.35 42.05
C GLN A 35 -10.62 -15.68 42.87
N ARG A 36 -9.94 -16.48 43.70
CA ARG A 36 -8.58 -16.16 44.17
C ARG A 36 -7.70 -15.91 42.95
N HIS A 37 -6.98 -14.79 42.94
CA HIS A 37 -5.98 -14.46 41.92
C HIS A 37 -4.85 -15.50 41.99
N VAL A 38 -4.89 -16.51 41.11
CA VAL A 38 -3.81 -17.49 40.97
C VAL A 38 -2.73 -16.82 40.12
N GLU A 39 -1.59 -16.50 40.73
CA GLU A 39 -0.41 -16.04 39.98
C GLU A 39 -0.07 -17.08 38.89
N LYS A 40 -0.16 -16.67 37.63
CA LYS A 40 0.21 -17.53 36.51
C LYS A 40 1.72 -17.68 36.47
N LYS A 41 2.23 -18.81 36.97
CA LYS A 41 3.65 -19.18 36.98
C LYS A 41 4.20 -19.66 35.63
N ALA A 42 3.46 -19.47 34.55
CA ALA A 42 3.86 -19.85 33.20
C ALA A 42 3.73 -18.64 32.28
N ALA A 43 4.67 -18.52 31.33
CA ALA A 43 4.65 -17.44 30.35
C ALA A 43 3.35 -17.41 29.53
N PRO A 44 2.86 -16.21 29.15
CA PRO A 44 1.59 -16.06 28.41
C PRO A 44 1.54 -16.84 27.10
N GLU A 45 2.70 -17.06 26.47
CA GLU A 45 2.85 -17.80 25.22
C GLU A 45 2.38 -19.26 25.32
N PHE A 46 2.40 -19.86 26.52
CA PHE A 46 1.91 -21.23 26.76
C PHE A 46 0.37 -21.31 26.91
N SER A 47 -0.34 -20.18 26.97
CA SER A 47 -1.79 -20.14 27.19
C SER A 47 -2.64 -20.35 25.91
N LYS A 48 -2.02 -20.43 24.73
CA LYS A 48 -2.71 -20.49 23.43
C LYS A 48 -2.73 -21.88 22.76
N THR A 49 -2.34 -22.94 23.48
CA THR A 49 -2.05 -24.25 22.86
C THR A 49 -2.60 -25.43 23.65
N ASN A 50 -3.89 -25.41 23.97
CA ASN A 50 -4.53 -26.52 24.69
C ASN A 50 -4.44 -27.83 23.87
N GLY A 51 -3.72 -28.81 24.41
CA GLY A 51 -3.69 -30.19 23.90
C GLY A 51 -2.56 -30.55 22.92
N SER A 52 -1.63 -29.63 22.62
CA SER A 52 -0.48 -29.95 21.76
C SER A 52 0.55 -30.80 22.52
N THR A 53 0.98 -31.91 21.93
CA THR A 53 2.09 -32.75 22.41
C THR A 53 3.44 -32.33 21.84
N ALA A 54 3.49 -31.24 21.06
CA ALA A 54 4.73 -30.73 20.50
C ALA A 54 5.70 -30.38 21.63
N THR A 55 6.93 -30.86 21.51
CA THR A 55 7.97 -30.58 22.49
C THR A 55 8.48 -29.15 22.32
N VAL A 56 8.49 -28.38 23.41
CA VAL A 56 9.03 -27.03 23.47
C VAL A 56 10.22 -26.99 24.43
N ARG A 57 11.23 -26.19 24.09
CA ARG A 57 12.34 -25.96 25.02
C ARG A 57 11.95 -24.85 26.00
N VAL A 58 12.16 -25.11 27.28
CA VAL A 58 11.75 -24.23 28.39
C VAL A 58 12.88 -24.00 29.39
N LEU A 59 12.80 -22.84 30.05
CA LEU A 59 13.56 -22.45 31.23
C LEU A 59 12.64 -22.55 32.45
N ILE A 60 12.94 -23.46 33.36
CA ILE A 60 12.20 -23.68 34.61
C ILE A 60 12.99 -23.02 35.74
N GLN A 61 12.50 -21.90 36.24
CA GLN A 61 13.05 -21.22 37.40
C GLN A 61 12.52 -21.90 38.67
N THR A 62 13.43 -22.39 39.49
CA THR A 62 13.16 -23.15 40.71
C THR A 62 13.33 -22.28 41.95
N LYS A 63 12.67 -22.63 43.06
CA LYS A 63 12.86 -21.98 44.35
C LYS A 63 14.09 -22.59 45.04
N GLY A 64 15.23 -21.94 44.87
CA GLY A 64 16.52 -22.46 45.30
C GLY A 64 17.16 -23.34 44.24
N THR A 65 18.28 -23.98 44.58
CA THR A 65 19.09 -24.72 43.61
C THR A 65 18.33 -25.91 43.00
N PRO A 66 18.44 -26.16 41.68
CA PRO A 66 17.83 -27.34 41.05
C PRO A 66 18.25 -28.63 41.76
N SER A 67 17.36 -29.62 41.81
CA SER A 67 17.54 -30.82 42.62
C SER A 67 16.96 -32.05 41.95
N ALA A 68 17.29 -33.25 42.45
CA ALA A 68 16.77 -34.51 41.94
C ALA A 68 15.23 -34.60 41.95
N ASN A 69 14.56 -33.84 42.81
CA ASN A 69 13.09 -33.74 42.85
C ASN A 69 12.52 -33.05 41.60
N HIS A 70 13.22 -32.04 41.08
CA HIS A 70 12.86 -31.35 39.84
C HIS A 70 13.11 -32.26 38.62
N ASP A 71 14.23 -32.98 38.62
CA ASP A 71 14.57 -33.92 37.54
C ASP A 71 13.55 -35.07 37.45
N SER A 72 13.16 -35.63 38.61
CA SER A 72 12.11 -36.65 38.68
C SER A 72 10.75 -36.13 38.22
N ALA A 73 10.44 -34.86 38.49
CA ALA A 73 9.20 -34.23 38.03
C ALA A 73 9.18 -34.02 36.52
N LEU A 74 10.32 -33.62 35.96
CA LEU A 74 10.51 -33.47 34.53
C LEU A 74 10.36 -34.81 33.80
N THR A 75 10.94 -35.89 34.31
CA THR A 75 10.78 -37.24 33.75
C THR A 75 9.33 -37.70 33.78
N ARG A 76 8.59 -37.43 34.87
CA ARG A 76 7.14 -37.74 34.95
C ARG A 76 6.31 -36.94 33.95
N ALA A 77 6.73 -35.72 33.63
CA ALA A 77 6.13 -34.85 32.62
C ALA A 77 6.59 -35.19 31.19
N HIS A 78 7.18 -36.37 30.97
CA HIS A 78 7.74 -36.80 29.68
C HIS A 78 8.74 -35.80 29.07
N GLY A 79 9.36 -34.96 29.90
CA GLY A 79 10.38 -34.01 29.49
C GLY A 79 11.79 -34.57 29.64
N SER A 80 12.74 -33.96 28.92
CA SER A 80 14.16 -34.29 28.99
C SER A 80 14.96 -33.08 29.46
N LYS A 81 15.83 -33.29 30.45
CA LYS A 81 16.72 -32.25 30.96
C LYS A 81 17.84 -32.03 29.96
N ARG A 82 18.08 -30.77 29.58
CA ARG A 82 19.24 -30.37 28.76
C ARG A 82 20.38 -29.84 29.61
N ALA A 83 20.07 -28.98 30.59
CA ALA A 83 21.07 -28.37 31.47
C ALA A 83 20.49 -27.96 32.82
N SER A 84 21.37 -27.73 33.80
CA SER A 84 21.06 -27.17 35.13
C SER A 84 22.03 -26.03 35.42
N TYR A 85 21.51 -24.92 35.96
CA TYR A 85 22.30 -23.76 36.33
C TYR A 85 22.05 -23.39 37.79
N ASP A 86 22.92 -23.89 38.67
CA ASP A 86 22.74 -23.81 40.12
C ASP A 86 22.77 -22.36 40.64
N ALA A 87 23.66 -21.53 40.11
CA ALA A 87 23.75 -20.10 40.46
C ALA A 87 22.51 -19.29 40.04
N LEU A 88 21.79 -19.75 39.01
CA LEU A 88 20.60 -19.09 38.47
C LEU A 88 19.30 -19.76 38.92
N ASN A 89 19.38 -20.80 39.76
CA ASN A 89 18.24 -21.60 40.16
C ASN A 89 17.37 -22.05 38.97
N THR A 90 17.97 -22.42 37.84
CA THR A 90 17.25 -22.62 36.57
C THR A 90 17.59 -23.96 35.90
N ILE A 91 16.59 -24.65 35.37
CA ILE A 91 16.74 -25.86 34.54
C ILE A 91 16.35 -25.54 33.10
N VAL A 92 17.14 -26.01 32.13
CA VAL A 92 16.77 -26.02 30.71
C VAL A 92 16.29 -27.42 30.35
N ALA A 93 15.09 -27.52 29.78
CA ALA A 93 14.48 -28.80 29.45
C ALA A 93 13.67 -28.73 28.15
N ASP A 94 13.55 -29.85 27.44
CA ASP A 94 12.53 -30.03 26.41
C ASP A 94 11.31 -30.70 27.06
N VAL A 95 10.13 -30.09 26.94
CA VAL A 95 8.90 -30.53 27.62
C VAL A 95 7.75 -30.55 26.61
N PRO A 96 6.89 -31.59 26.59
CA PRO A 96 5.63 -31.55 25.85
C PRO A 96 4.78 -30.36 26.28
N LEU A 97 4.27 -29.59 25.32
CA LEU A 97 3.60 -28.31 25.59
C LEU A 97 2.39 -28.45 26.53
N ASN A 98 1.69 -29.58 26.50
CA ASN A 98 0.60 -29.93 27.40
C ASN A 98 1.02 -30.13 28.87
N GLU A 99 2.29 -30.42 29.14
CA GLU A 99 2.81 -30.70 30.50
C GLU A 99 3.40 -29.45 31.19
N VAL A 100 3.61 -28.36 30.45
CA VAL A 100 4.20 -27.11 30.95
C VAL A 100 3.41 -26.50 32.11
N ALA A 101 2.07 -26.54 32.03
CA ALA A 101 1.20 -26.03 33.08
C ALA A 101 1.34 -26.83 34.39
N GLY A 102 1.49 -28.16 34.29
CA GLY A 102 1.70 -29.05 35.43
C GLY A 102 3.03 -28.79 36.13
N LEU A 103 4.10 -28.54 35.36
CA LEU A 103 5.40 -28.14 35.91
C LEU A 103 5.34 -26.76 36.58
N ALA A 104 4.68 -25.79 35.97
CA ALA A 104 4.52 -24.44 36.52
C ALA A 104 3.69 -24.40 37.82
N ALA A 105 2.74 -25.32 37.98
CA ALA A 105 1.88 -25.40 39.17
C ALA A 105 2.61 -25.87 40.44
N ARG A 106 3.80 -26.46 40.32
CA ARG A 106 4.53 -26.99 41.47
C ARG A 106 4.90 -25.88 42.47
N SER A 107 4.95 -26.24 43.76
CA SER A 107 5.26 -25.31 44.85
C SER A 107 6.73 -24.86 44.85
N ASP A 108 7.63 -25.72 44.35
CA ASP A 108 9.07 -25.53 44.22
C ASP A 108 9.50 -24.88 42.89
N VAL A 109 8.55 -24.59 42.00
CA VAL A 109 8.77 -23.82 40.77
C VAL A 109 8.31 -22.37 40.99
N LEU A 110 9.18 -21.43 40.61
CA LEU A 110 8.94 -20.00 40.62
C LEU A 110 8.25 -19.56 39.33
N TYR A 111 8.80 -19.96 38.17
CA TYR A 111 8.28 -19.57 36.86
C TYR A 111 8.75 -20.51 35.75
N VAL A 112 7.95 -20.69 34.70
CA VAL A 112 8.33 -21.41 33.48
C VAL A 112 8.22 -20.48 32.28
N ALA A 113 9.34 -20.29 31.57
CA ALA A 113 9.43 -19.49 30.35
C ALA A 113 9.89 -20.38 29.18
N PRO A 114 9.59 -20.04 27.91
CA PRO A 114 10.23 -20.71 26.79
C PRO A 114 11.71 -20.31 26.71
N ASP A 115 12.55 -21.23 26.24
CA ASP A 115 13.96 -20.95 25.91
C ASP A 115 14.01 -20.17 24.59
N ARG A 116 13.91 -18.85 24.71
CA ARG A 116 13.88 -17.96 23.56
C ARG A 116 15.29 -17.88 22.94
N PRO A 117 15.42 -17.93 21.60
CA PRO A 117 16.72 -17.79 20.97
C PRO A 117 17.33 -16.42 21.30
N VAL A 118 18.52 -16.41 21.90
CA VAL A 118 19.35 -15.21 22.03
C VAL A 118 20.18 -15.07 20.76
N ARG A 119 20.12 -13.91 20.10
CA ARG A 119 20.89 -13.63 18.88
C ARG A 119 21.97 -12.58 19.14
N ALA A 120 23.10 -12.70 18.44
CA ALA A 120 24.17 -11.69 18.44
C ALA A 120 23.74 -10.43 17.66
N GLN A 121 24.30 -9.27 18.05
CA GLN A 121 24.25 -7.93 17.42
C GLN A 121 23.38 -7.82 16.15
N MET A 122 22.07 -7.61 16.31
CA MET A 122 21.11 -7.59 15.20
C MET A 122 21.05 -6.23 14.51
N ASN A 123 21.22 -6.17 13.18
CA ASN A 123 20.86 -4.97 12.42
C ASN A 123 19.37 -5.03 12.09
N LEU A 124 18.54 -4.65 13.06
CA LEU A 124 17.09 -4.84 13.00
C LEU A 124 16.45 -4.34 11.70
N THR A 125 16.79 -3.13 11.27
CA THR A 125 16.24 -2.51 10.04
C THR A 125 16.63 -3.30 8.80
N ASN A 126 17.90 -3.70 8.68
CA ASN A 126 18.36 -4.48 7.52
C ASN A 126 17.83 -5.93 7.56
N ASP A 127 17.71 -6.50 8.75
CA ASP A 127 17.21 -7.86 8.94
C ASP A 127 15.71 -7.95 8.63
N THR A 128 14.88 -7.01 9.10
CA THR A 128 13.42 -7.02 8.85
C THR A 128 13.06 -6.67 7.40
N THR A 129 13.93 -5.95 6.69
CA THR A 129 13.69 -5.59 5.28
C THR A 129 14.30 -6.58 4.28
N GLY A 130 15.12 -7.53 4.75
CA GLY A 130 15.82 -8.50 3.90
C GLY A 130 17.12 -7.97 3.27
N VAL A 131 17.59 -6.79 3.67
CA VAL A 131 18.83 -6.18 3.17
C VAL A 131 20.05 -7.02 3.52
N THR A 132 20.13 -7.56 4.74
CA THR A 132 21.24 -8.42 5.17
C THR A 132 21.44 -9.61 4.23
N GLN A 133 20.35 -10.15 3.70
CA GLN A 133 20.37 -11.27 2.75
C GLN A 133 20.92 -10.86 1.39
N VAL A 134 20.49 -9.70 0.90
CA VAL A 134 20.96 -9.13 -0.36
C VAL A 134 22.46 -8.85 -0.32
N GLN A 135 22.93 -8.23 0.76
CA GLN A 135 24.34 -7.92 0.98
C GLN A 135 25.17 -9.21 1.09
N ALA A 136 24.61 -10.27 1.69
CA ALA A 136 25.22 -11.60 1.75
C ALA A 136 25.10 -12.43 0.45
N GLY A 137 24.54 -11.88 -0.63
CA GLY A 137 24.42 -12.57 -1.92
C GLY A 137 23.32 -13.63 -1.99
N GLN A 138 22.35 -13.60 -1.09
CA GLN A 138 21.24 -14.56 -1.10
C GLN A 138 20.12 -14.13 -2.09
N PRO A 139 19.41 -15.09 -2.73
CA PRO A 139 19.48 -16.54 -2.54
C PRO A 139 20.57 -17.26 -3.36
N SER A 140 21.24 -16.63 -4.33
CA SER A 140 22.38 -17.19 -5.11
C SER A 140 22.95 -16.17 -6.12
N ALA A 141 23.47 -15.03 -5.65
CA ALA A 141 24.08 -14.00 -6.51
C ALA A 141 25.23 -13.29 -5.78
N SER A 142 26.02 -12.50 -6.50
CA SER A 142 26.98 -11.59 -5.83
C SER A 142 26.22 -10.59 -4.97
N GLY A 143 26.72 -10.38 -3.74
CA GLY A 143 26.21 -9.33 -2.86
C GLY A 143 26.28 -7.96 -3.53
N VAL A 144 25.28 -7.12 -3.24
CA VAL A 144 25.27 -5.71 -3.63
C VAL A 144 25.23 -4.86 -2.37
N ASP A 145 25.89 -3.72 -2.41
CA ASP A 145 26.01 -2.78 -1.29
C ASP A 145 25.70 -1.33 -1.70
N GLY A 146 25.34 -1.11 -2.98
CA GLY A 146 25.01 0.20 -3.53
C GLY A 146 26.20 0.88 -4.21
N LYS A 147 27.32 0.16 -4.39
CA LYS A 147 28.54 0.70 -5.00
C LYS A 147 28.29 1.28 -6.38
N GLY A 148 28.84 2.48 -6.59
CA GLY A 148 28.71 3.18 -7.87
C GLY A 148 27.33 3.82 -8.08
N VAL A 149 26.53 3.97 -7.02
CA VAL A 149 25.30 4.77 -7.00
C VAL A 149 25.49 5.92 -6.02
N SER A 150 25.08 7.14 -6.40
CA SER A 150 25.06 8.29 -5.49
C SER A 150 23.63 8.62 -5.07
N ILE A 151 23.43 8.79 -3.76
CA ILE A 151 22.16 9.18 -3.13
C ILE A 151 22.29 10.64 -2.68
N ALA A 152 21.45 11.52 -3.24
CA ALA A 152 21.33 12.91 -2.79
C ALA A 152 20.37 13.00 -1.60
N ILE A 153 20.84 13.57 -0.49
CA ILE A 153 20.07 13.77 0.73
C ILE A 153 19.71 15.26 0.80
N LEU A 154 18.42 15.57 0.57
CA LEU A 154 17.90 16.93 0.64
C LEU A 154 17.37 17.19 2.05
N ASP A 155 18.22 17.75 2.93
CA ASP A 155 17.96 17.78 4.37
C ASP A 155 18.70 18.94 5.10
N SER A 156 19.00 18.80 6.40
CA SER A 156 19.72 19.78 7.25
C SER A 156 21.24 19.80 7.06
N GLY A 157 21.80 18.87 6.30
CA GLY A 157 23.24 18.70 6.11
C GLY A 157 23.70 17.27 6.40
N ILE A 158 24.99 16.99 6.16
CA ILE A 158 25.62 15.73 6.58
C ILE A 158 26.94 16.03 7.29
N SER A 159 27.17 15.40 8.46
CA SER A 159 28.49 15.37 9.09
C SER A 159 29.43 14.46 8.30
N ALA A 160 30.06 15.00 7.24
CA ALA A 160 30.83 14.23 6.25
C ALA A 160 32.04 13.46 6.81
N ASN A 161 32.54 13.87 7.98
CA ASN A 161 33.65 13.22 8.69
C ASN A 161 33.19 12.13 9.66
N HIS A 162 31.87 11.87 9.74
CA HIS A 162 31.36 10.77 10.56
C HIS A 162 32.03 9.46 10.12
N PRO A 163 32.58 8.65 11.05
CA PRO A 163 33.32 7.44 10.70
C PRO A 163 32.53 6.46 9.81
N ASP A 164 31.21 6.36 9.99
CA ASP A 164 30.35 5.52 9.15
C ASP A 164 30.22 6.00 7.69
N PHE A 165 30.62 7.24 7.36
CA PHE A 165 30.69 7.75 5.99
C PHE A 165 32.11 7.73 5.42
N VAL A 166 33.10 7.30 6.20
CA VAL A 166 34.50 7.25 5.77
C VAL A 166 34.88 5.82 5.39
N THR A 167 35.57 5.68 4.26
CA THR A 167 36.12 4.40 3.81
C THR A 167 37.53 4.65 3.29
N ASN A 168 38.51 3.88 3.77
CA ASN A 168 39.93 4.07 3.43
C ASN A 168 40.40 5.53 3.60
N ASN A 169 40.03 6.16 4.72
CA ASN A 169 40.32 7.57 5.06
C ASN A 169 39.77 8.61 4.06
N LYS A 170 38.78 8.25 3.23
CA LYS A 170 38.07 9.18 2.35
C LYS A 170 36.59 9.18 2.67
N SER A 171 35.98 10.37 2.71
CA SER A 171 34.53 10.48 2.87
C SER A 171 33.82 9.99 1.60
N ARG A 172 32.72 9.25 1.79
CA ARG A 172 31.74 8.91 0.76
C ARG A 172 30.74 10.03 0.53
N VAL A 173 30.76 11.10 1.33
CA VAL A 173 30.08 12.36 1.01
C VAL A 173 30.95 13.08 -0.02
N ILE A 174 30.63 12.91 -1.31
CA ILE A 174 31.50 13.33 -2.42
C ILE A 174 31.20 14.75 -2.94
N ALA A 175 30.07 15.34 -2.53
CA ALA A 175 29.74 16.74 -2.75
C ALA A 175 28.82 17.23 -1.63
N SER A 176 28.95 18.51 -1.29
CA SER A 176 28.11 19.21 -0.31
C SER A 176 27.78 20.60 -0.84
N VAL A 177 26.50 20.96 -0.85
CA VAL A 177 25.99 22.24 -1.35
C VAL A 177 24.90 22.77 -0.43
N ASP A 178 24.97 24.06 -0.11
CA ASP A 178 24.05 24.73 0.81
C ASP A 178 23.08 25.66 0.07
N PHE A 179 21.79 25.35 0.17
CA PHE A 179 20.67 26.18 -0.28
C PHE A 179 19.82 26.73 0.88
N SER A 180 20.10 26.37 2.13
CA SER A 180 19.38 26.90 3.29
C SER A 180 19.77 28.34 3.63
N GLY A 181 20.97 28.75 3.20
CA GLY A 181 21.53 30.08 3.48
C GLY A 181 22.23 30.17 4.83
N SER A 182 22.30 29.05 5.57
CA SER A 182 22.98 28.94 6.86
C SER A 182 24.50 29.20 6.76
N LYS A 183 25.12 28.91 5.60
CA LYS A 183 26.56 29.02 5.33
C LYS A 183 27.43 28.22 6.31
N ARG A 184 26.87 27.20 6.96
CA ARG A 184 27.60 26.32 7.89
C ARG A 184 28.10 25.08 7.16
N SER A 185 29.20 24.48 7.60
CA SER A 185 29.56 23.11 7.24
C SER A 185 28.90 22.10 8.18
N GLY A 186 28.84 20.82 7.81
CA GLY A 186 28.42 19.74 8.72
C GLY A 186 26.90 19.56 8.83
N ASP A 187 26.40 19.28 10.02
CA ASP A 187 24.96 19.14 10.28
C ASP A 187 24.64 19.53 11.72
N ALA A 188 24.29 20.80 11.93
CA ALA A 188 24.03 21.35 13.27
C ALA A 188 22.68 20.88 13.84
N ASP A 189 21.74 20.49 13.00
CA ASP A 189 20.45 19.94 13.45
C ASP A 189 20.62 18.47 13.88
N GLY A 190 21.23 17.67 13.01
CA GLY A 190 21.47 16.23 13.22
C GLY A 190 20.49 15.30 12.50
N HIS A 191 19.41 15.82 11.90
CA HIS A 191 18.44 15.03 11.16
C HIS A 191 19.04 14.44 9.88
N GLY A 192 19.67 15.28 9.04
CA GLY A 192 20.24 14.87 7.76
C GLY A 192 21.34 13.82 7.87
N THR A 193 22.18 13.89 8.92
CA THR A 193 23.18 12.85 9.23
C THR A 193 22.52 11.52 9.58
N GLY A 194 21.44 11.54 10.36
CA GLY A 194 20.66 10.33 10.66
C GLY A 194 20.03 9.71 9.41
N VAL A 195 19.44 10.55 8.55
CA VAL A 195 18.85 10.14 7.27
C VAL A 195 19.91 9.52 6.35
N ALA A 196 21.06 10.16 6.20
CA ALA A 196 22.20 9.62 5.44
C ALA A 196 22.74 8.31 6.04
N GLY A 197 22.74 8.21 7.38
CA GLY A 197 23.12 7.01 8.12
C GLY A 197 22.22 5.82 7.80
N VAL A 198 20.90 6.00 7.81
CA VAL A 198 19.95 4.94 7.43
C VAL A 198 20.12 4.53 5.96
N ALA A 199 20.31 5.50 5.06
CA ALA A 199 20.44 5.21 3.63
C ALA A 199 21.74 4.44 3.32
N ALA A 200 22.87 4.90 3.86
CA ALA A 200 24.18 4.46 3.40
C ALA A 200 25.29 4.46 4.47
N GLY A 201 25.00 4.54 5.77
CA GLY A 201 26.02 4.42 6.82
C GLY A 201 26.70 3.05 6.79
N SER A 202 28.01 2.97 6.97
CA SER A 202 28.74 1.69 6.92
C SER A 202 28.57 0.84 8.18
N GLY A 203 28.12 1.43 9.30
CA GLY A 203 28.09 0.76 10.60
C GLY A 203 29.48 0.46 11.17
N ALA A 204 30.55 0.99 10.58
CA ALA A 204 31.94 0.67 10.94
C ALA A 204 32.24 0.94 12.44
N THR A 205 31.50 1.84 13.07
CA THR A 205 31.69 2.25 14.47
C THR A 205 30.71 1.56 15.43
N SER A 206 29.90 0.62 14.94
CA SER A 206 28.96 -0.14 15.77
C SER A 206 29.63 -1.19 16.66
N GLY A 207 30.94 -1.37 16.55
CA GLY A 207 31.73 -2.23 17.44
C GLY A 207 31.59 -1.77 18.90
N GLY A 208 31.05 -2.65 19.77
CA GLY A 208 30.77 -2.34 21.17
C GLY A 208 29.42 -1.66 21.42
N TYR A 209 28.55 -1.57 20.42
CA TYR A 209 27.12 -1.27 20.59
C TYR A 209 26.28 -2.56 20.62
N ALA A 210 25.01 -2.43 21.02
CA ALA A 210 24.07 -3.55 21.16
C ALA A 210 23.81 -4.28 19.83
N ALA A 211 24.04 -3.60 18.71
CA ALA A 211 23.71 -4.06 17.36
C ALA A 211 24.65 -3.42 16.34
N ASN A 212 24.70 -3.99 15.13
CA ASN A 212 25.29 -3.34 13.97
C ASN A 212 24.27 -2.34 13.39
N TYR A 213 24.65 -1.07 13.28
CA TYR A 213 23.79 0.01 12.79
C TYR A 213 24.17 0.49 11.38
N ALA A 214 24.71 -0.41 10.55
CA ALA A 214 24.89 -0.13 9.13
C ALA A 214 23.55 0.23 8.46
N GLY A 215 23.58 1.23 7.59
CA GLY A 215 22.48 1.58 6.71
C GLY A 215 22.23 0.54 5.63
N VAL A 216 21.28 0.84 4.75
CA VAL A 216 20.81 -0.11 3.75
C VAL A 216 21.84 -0.33 2.62
N ALA A 217 22.45 0.74 2.12
CA ALA A 217 23.40 0.72 1.02
C ALA A 217 24.78 1.28 1.44
N PRO A 218 25.55 0.56 2.26
CA PRO A 218 26.81 1.05 2.85
C PRO A 218 27.91 1.35 1.83
N GLY A 219 27.80 0.85 0.58
CA GLY A 219 28.72 1.12 -0.52
C GLY A 219 28.35 2.33 -1.39
N ALA A 220 27.17 2.93 -1.21
CA ALA A 220 26.72 4.08 -1.98
C ALA A 220 27.49 5.37 -1.62
N ASN A 221 27.63 6.28 -2.59
CA ASN A 221 28.10 7.63 -2.32
C ASN A 221 26.93 8.49 -1.82
N LEU A 222 27.24 9.53 -1.05
CA LEU A 222 26.29 10.50 -0.54
C LEU A 222 26.57 11.87 -1.16
N ILE A 223 25.50 12.58 -1.51
CA ILE A 223 25.54 14.00 -1.89
C ILE A 223 24.76 14.77 -0.84
N ASP A 224 25.45 15.64 -0.12
CA ASP A 224 24.85 16.51 0.87
C ASP A 224 24.22 17.73 0.17
N VAL A 225 22.89 17.80 0.16
CA VAL A 225 22.14 18.89 -0.46
C VAL A 225 21.34 19.58 0.64
N ARG A 226 21.95 20.53 1.34
CA ARG A 226 21.30 21.20 2.46
C ARG A 226 20.22 22.16 1.97
N VAL A 227 19.00 21.98 2.47
CA VAL A 227 17.83 22.84 2.19
C VAL A 227 17.14 23.33 3.46
N LEU A 228 17.45 22.71 4.60
CA LEU A 228 16.97 23.09 5.93
C LEU A 228 18.08 23.78 6.74
N ASP A 229 17.70 24.68 7.62
CA ASP A 229 18.59 25.36 8.57
C ASP A 229 18.85 24.50 9.83
N GLU A 230 19.55 25.07 10.82
CA GLU A 230 19.90 24.40 12.07
C GLU A 230 18.70 24.02 12.97
N ASN A 231 17.50 24.50 12.65
CA ASN A 231 16.26 24.15 13.35
C ASN A 231 15.38 23.20 12.51
N GLY A 232 15.92 22.66 11.41
CA GLY A 232 15.19 21.79 10.49
C GLY A 232 14.15 22.54 9.64
N VAL A 233 14.26 23.87 9.50
CA VAL A 233 13.30 24.69 8.75
C VAL A 233 13.89 25.11 7.41
N GLY A 234 13.10 25.01 6.33
CA GLY A 234 13.51 25.44 4.99
C GLY A 234 12.36 26.07 4.22
N ARG A 235 12.70 26.80 3.16
CA ARG A 235 11.71 27.39 2.24
C ARG A 235 11.57 26.53 0.99
N THR A 236 10.37 26.50 0.41
CA THR A 236 10.13 25.80 -0.87
C THR A 236 11.10 26.25 -1.97
N SER A 237 11.47 27.54 -2.01
CA SER A 237 12.48 28.10 -2.93
C SER A 237 13.86 27.43 -2.80
N ASN A 238 14.26 27.07 -1.57
CA ASN A 238 15.55 26.42 -1.31
C ASN A 238 15.54 25.01 -1.89
N VAL A 239 14.43 24.29 -1.68
CA VAL A 239 14.25 22.92 -2.20
C VAL A 239 14.15 22.93 -3.74
N LEU A 240 13.47 23.92 -4.32
CA LEU A 240 13.42 24.12 -5.78
C LEU A 240 14.83 24.36 -6.36
N ALA A 241 15.62 25.25 -5.77
CA ALA A 241 16.98 25.52 -6.20
C ALA A 241 17.88 24.28 -6.09
N ALA A 242 17.74 23.52 -5.00
CA ALA A 242 18.44 22.26 -4.77
C ALA A 242 18.08 21.19 -5.81
N ILE A 243 16.79 20.98 -6.10
CA ILE A 243 16.34 20.03 -7.13
C ILE A 243 16.89 20.43 -8.51
N ASN A 244 16.83 21.72 -8.85
CA ASN A 244 17.39 22.22 -10.10
C ASN A 244 18.91 21.93 -10.20
N TRP A 245 19.67 22.25 -9.15
CA TRP A 245 21.10 21.94 -9.11
C TRP A 245 21.37 20.44 -9.22
N MET A 246 20.59 19.62 -8.52
CA MET A 246 20.70 18.17 -8.54
C MET A 246 20.51 17.61 -9.96
N ILE A 247 19.50 18.08 -10.70
CA ILE A 247 19.26 17.67 -12.09
C ILE A 247 20.45 18.07 -12.99
N GLN A 248 20.93 19.31 -12.85
CA GLN A 248 22.06 19.83 -13.63
C GLN A 248 23.37 19.07 -13.36
N ASN A 249 23.57 18.59 -12.13
CA ASN A 249 24.79 17.91 -11.70
C ASN A 249 24.66 16.38 -11.64
N ARG A 250 23.51 15.82 -12.03
CA ARG A 250 23.25 14.37 -11.91
C ARG A 250 24.29 13.52 -12.60
N ALA A 251 24.77 13.94 -13.77
CA ALA A 251 25.74 13.19 -14.56
C ALA A 251 27.14 13.28 -13.96
N LEU A 252 27.51 14.47 -13.44
CA LEU A 252 28.81 14.73 -12.82
C LEU A 252 29.03 13.86 -11.58
N TYR A 253 28.03 13.78 -10.71
CA TYR A 253 28.12 13.02 -9.46
C TYR A 253 27.45 11.65 -9.50
N ASN A 254 26.95 11.24 -10.67
CA ASN A 254 26.15 10.02 -10.86
C ASN A 254 25.00 9.90 -9.83
N ILE A 255 24.26 10.99 -9.65
CA ILE A 255 23.07 11.04 -8.78
C ILE A 255 21.96 10.25 -9.47
N ARG A 256 21.59 9.13 -8.85
CA ARG A 256 20.52 8.26 -9.34
C ARG A 256 19.33 8.20 -8.39
N VAL A 257 19.54 8.58 -7.13
CA VAL A 257 18.53 8.54 -6.08
C VAL A 257 18.52 9.88 -5.34
N ALA A 258 17.35 10.40 -5.04
CA ALA A 258 17.15 11.56 -4.18
C ALA A 258 16.21 11.19 -3.03
N ASN A 259 16.60 11.52 -1.80
CA ASN A 259 15.80 11.32 -0.61
C ASN A 259 15.38 12.67 -0.03
N LEU A 260 14.07 12.92 0.01
CA LEU A 260 13.44 14.11 0.58
C LEU A 260 12.69 13.69 1.85
N SER A 261 13.37 13.82 2.99
CA SER A 261 12.82 13.54 4.32
C SER A 261 12.25 14.80 4.99
N LEU A 262 11.56 15.58 4.16
CA LEU A 262 10.90 16.83 4.50
C LEU A 262 9.50 16.85 3.87
N SER A 263 8.63 17.69 4.40
CA SER A 263 7.32 17.91 3.80
C SER A 263 6.78 19.29 4.12
N MET A 264 5.91 19.81 3.27
CA MET A 264 5.10 20.98 3.53
C MET A 264 3.59 20.64 3.47
N PRO A 265 2.72 21.43 4.14
CA PRO A 265 1.29 21.26 4.00
C PRO A 265 0.83 21.39 2.55
N VAL A 266 -0.04 20.48 2.10
CA VAL A 266 -0.64 20.55 0.76
C VAL A 266 -1.76 21.59 0.77
N ARG A 267 -1.67 22.58 -0.13
CA ARG A 267 -2.64 23.67 -0.28
C ARG A 267 -3.34 23.69 -1.64
N GLU A 268 -2.84 22.91 -2.59
CA GLU A 268 -3.35 22.79 -3.95
C GLU A 268 -3.09 21.38 -4.51
N SER A 269 -3.65 21.12 -5.69
CA SER A 269 -3.39 19.91 -6.48
C SER A 269 -1.90 19.76 -6.83
N PHE A 270 -1.40 18.53 -6.95
CA PHE A 270 -0.03 18.26 -7.41
C PHE A 270 0.24 18.82 -8.82
N HIS A 271 -0.80 19.03 -9.65
CA HIS A 271 -0.69 19.67 -10.96
C HIS A 271 -0.28 21.14 -10.89
N ALA A 272 -0.50 21.80 -9.75
CA ALA A 272 -0.18 23.22 -9.53
C ALA A 272 0.99 23.42 -8.57
N ASP A 273 1.16 22.53 -7.59
CA ASP A 273 2.21 22.62 -6.56
C ASP A 273 3.61 22.68 -7.21
N PRO A 274 4.39 23.75 -6.96
CA PRO A 274 5.70 23.94 -7.59
C PRO A 274 6.74 22.89 -7.18
N LEU A 275 6.65 22.38 -5.95
CA LEU A 275 7.54 21.34 -5.47
C LEU A 275 7.20 19.99 -6.10
N CYS A 276 5.90 19.68 -6.29
CA CYS A 276 5.45 18.51 -7.03
C CYS A 276 5.96 18.51 -8.49
N LYS A 277 5.89 19.66 -9.17
CA LYS A 277 6.45 19.83 -10.53
C LYS A 277 7.96 19.64 -10.57
N ALA A 278 8.67 20.14 -9.56
CA ALA A 278 10.12 20.01 -9.49
C ALA A 278 10.56 18.55 -9.31
N VAL A 279 9.90 17.79 -8.42
CA VAL A 279 10.21 16.37 -8.24
C VAL A 279 9.79 15.54 -9.46
N GLU A 280 8.70 15.89 -10.14
CA GLU A 280 8.34 15.28 -11.42
C GLU A 280 9.47 15.46 -12.45
N LEU A 281 9.98 16.69 -12.61
CA LEU A 281 11.08 16.96 -13.53
C LEU A 281 12.35 16.18 -13.17
N ALA A 282 12.65 16.02 -11.87
CA ALA A 282 13.76 15.20 -11.41
C ALA A 282 13.57 13.72 -11.77
N VAL A 283 12.36 13.18 -11.59
CA VAL A 283 12.00 11.81 -12.00
C VAL A 283 12.15 11.63 -13.50
N ARG A 284 11.58 12.55 -14.30
CA ARG A 284 11.71 12.55 -15.77
C ARG A 284 13.17 12.67 -16.24
N SER A 285 14.05 13.26 -15.42
CA SER A 285 15.49 13.36 -15.70
C SER A 285 16.29 12.09 -15.36
N GLY A 286 15.60 11.01 -14.92
CA GLY A 286 16.19 9.72 -14.61
C GLY A 286 16.62 9.52 -13.15
N ILE A 287 16.20 10.41 -12.24
CA ILE A 287 16.50 10.33 -10.81
C ILE A 287 15.34 9.68 -10.09
N VAL A 288 15.57 8.63 -9.30
CA VAL A 288 14.54 8.04 -8.45
C VAL A 288 14.34 8.95 -7.23
N VAL A 289 13.18 9.59 -7.11
CA VAL A 289 12.87 10.48 -5.99
C VAL A 289 12.03 9.74 -4.94
N VAL A 290 12.55 9.70 -3.72
CA VAL A 290 11.92 9.06 -2.56
C VAL A 290 11.55 10.14 -1.54
N CYS A 291 10.28 10.21 -1.19
CA CYS A 291 9.71 11.22 -0.29
C CYS A 291 9.12 10.56 0.95
N SER A 292 9.28 11.18 2.11
CA SER A 292 8.55 10.77 3.31
C SER A 292 7.06 11.11 3.21
N ALA A 293 6.17 10.26 3.74
CA ALA A 293 4.72 10.50 3.70
C ALA A 293 4.26 11.66 4.59
N GLY A 294 4.99 11.91 5.69
CA GLY A 294 4.64 12.87 6.74
C GLY A 294 4.29 12.18 8.07
N ASN A 295 4.26 12.97 9.14
CA ASN A 295 4.07 12.48 10.51
C ASN A 295 2.73 12.92 11.14
N LEU A 296 1.73 13.20 10.31
CA LEU A 296 0.41 13.72 10.73
C LEU A 296 -0.69 12.64 10.64
N GLY A 297 -0.35 11.38 10.85
CA GLY A 297 -1.26 10.24 10.75
C GLY A 297 -2.27 10.06 11.88
N ARG A 298 -2.20 10.89 12.92
CA ARG A 298 -3.07 10.89 14.11
C ARG A 298 -3.20 12.31 14.67
N THR A 299 -4.23 12.53 15.47
CA THR A 299 -4.33 13.71 16.34
C THR A 299 -3.80 13.35 17.74
N ASP A 300 -3.63 14.35 18.61
CA ASP A 300 -3.27 14.14 20.02
C ASP A 300 -4.45 13.69 20.89
N VAL A 301 -5.64 13.51 20.29
CA VAL A 301 -6.83 13.04 20.99
C VAL A 301 -6.69 11.54 21.28
N ILE A 302 -6.67 11.19 22.56
CA ILE A 302 -6.69 9.79 23.03
C ILE A 302 -8.14 9.30 23.08
N THR A 303 -8.44 8.25 22.32
CA THR A 303 -9.77 7.63 22.25
C THR A 303 -9.90 6.39 23.12
N GLY A 304 -8.79 5.89 23.67
CA GLY A 304 -8.77 4.75 24.58
C GLY A 304 -7.35 4.31 24.93
N TYR A 305 -7.23 3.15 25.58
CA TYR A 305 -5.95 2.53 25.91
C TYR A 305 -5.99 1.05 25.53
N ASN A 306 -4.88 0.55 25.01
CA ASN A 306 -4.67 -0.87 24.78
C ASN A 306 -4.51 -1.60 26.13
N ALA A 307 -4.58 -2.93 26.10
CA ALA A 307 -4.42 -3.77 27.29
C ALA A 307 -3.04 -3.65 27.96
N ASP A 308 -2.02 -3.22 27.22
CA ASP A 308 -0.67 -2.93 27.71
C ASP A 308 -0.51 -1.51 28.28
N GLY A 309 -1.59 -0.73 28.34
CA GLY A 309 -1.60 0.66 28.81
C GLY A 309 -1.16 1.70 27.78
N SER A 310 -0.84 1.30 26.54
CA SER A 310 -0.49 2.25 25.49
C SER A 310 -1.72 3.01 24.98
N ALA A 311 -1.58 4.32 24.75
CA ALA A 311 -2.68 5.16 24.30
C ALA A 311 -3.09 4.85 22.85
N ILE A 312 -4.41 4.77 22.63
CA ILE A 312 -5.02 4.69 21.31
C ILE A 312 -5.39 6.12 20.92
N TYR A 313 -4.82 6.59 19.81
CA TYR A 313 -5.04 7.94 19.31
C TYR A 313 -6.12 7.94 18.23
N GLN A 314 -6.80 9.06 18.08
CA GLN A 314 -7.68 9.30 16.94
C GLN A 314 -6.81 9.39 15.67
N MET A 315 -7.13 8.57 14.66
CA MET A 315 -6.41 8.56 13.39
C MET A 315 -6.82 9.74 12.51
N ALA A 316 -5.89 10.22 11.69
CA ALA A 316 -6.12 11.27 10.70
C ALA A 316 -5.80 10.76 9.29
N TYR A 317 -6.66 11.10 8.32
CA TYR A 317 -6.54 10.80 6.89
C TYR A 317 -6.39 12.10 6.09
N ASN A 318 -6.00 12.00 4.82
CA ASN A 318 -5.69 13.16 3.97
C ASN A 318 -4.50 13.98 4.48
N THR A 319 -3.50 13.30 5.04
CA THR A 319 -2.38 13.92 5.76
C THR A 319 -1.03 13.72 5.08
N ILE A 320 -1.03 13.21 3.85
CA ILE A 320 0.16 13.13 3.00
C ILE A 320 0.61 14.56 2.64
N GLY A 321 1.88 14.88 2.95
CA GLY A 321 2.47 16.18 2.68
C GLY A 321 3.03 16.31 1.25
N SER A 322 3.31 17.53 0.82
CA SER A 322 4.06 17.80 -0.41
C SER A 322 5.57 17.74 -0.15
N PRO A 323 6.36 17.08 -1.02
CA PRO A 323 6.01 16.58 -2.35
C PRO A 323 5.58 15.10 -2.40
N GLY A 324 5.35 14.47 -1.25
CA GLY A 324 4.90 13.06 -1.17
C GLY A 324 3.49 12.81 -1.74
N ASN A 325 2.70 13.85 -1.98
CA ASN A 325 1.41 13.75 -2.68
C ASN A 325 1.56 13.60 -4.21
N SER A 326 2.75 13.82 -4.78
CA SER A 326 3.00 13.64 -6.21
C SER A 326 2.93 12.15 -6.61
N PRO A 327 2.26 11.78 -7.72
CA PRO A 327 2.23 10.40 -8.20
C PRO A 327 3.59 9.91 -8.73
N TYR A 328 4.46 10.83 -9.17
CA TYR A 328 5.75 10.49 -9.80
C TYR A 328 6.80 10.00 -8.80
N VAL A 329 6.72 10.42 -7.54
CA VAL A 329 7.69 10.04 -6.50
C VAL A 329 7.29 8.73 -5.83
N ILE A 330 8.25 8.13 -5.12
CA ILE A 330 8.00 7.02 -4.20
C ILE A 330 7.77 7.61 -2.81
N THR A 331 6.53 7.59 -2.36
CA THR A 331 6.09 8.11 -1.05
C THR A 331 6.10 6.99 -0.02
N VAL A 332 6.81 7.21 1.07
CA VAL A 332 7.13 6.17 2.05
C VAL A 332 6.50 6.48 3.40
N GLY A 333 5.59 5.61 3.84
CA GLY A 333 5.07 5.61 5.21
C GLY A 333 5.95 4.80 6.17
N ALA A 334 5.65 4.91 7.47
CA ALA A 334 6.44 4.29 8.53
C ALA A 334 5.72 3.12 9.19
N THR A 335 6.45 2.03 9.43
CA THR A 335 6.05 0.93 10.32
C THR A 335 6.73 1.01 11.67
N ASP A 336 6.06 0.42 12.66
CA ASP A 336 6.63 0.01 13.94
C ASP A 336 6.96 -1.47 13.86
N SER A 337 8.25 -1.81 13.95
CA SER A 337 8.73 -3.19 13.95
C SER A 337 8.63 -3.87 15.31
N HIS A 338 8.15 -3.13 16.33
CA HIS A 338 8.15 -3.56 17.73
C HIS A 338 9.52 -4.01 18.23
N GLU A 339 10.58 -3.47 17.63
CA GLU A 339 11.97 -3.84 17.89
C GLU A 339 12.25 -5.33 17.65
N THR A 340 11.51 -5.96 16.73
CA THR A 340 11.71 -7.37 16.34
C THR A 340 11.96 -7.52 14.83
N VAL A 341 12.63 -8.62 14.45
CA VAL A 341 12.85 -8.99 13.03
C VAL A 341 11.60 -9.66 12.45
N ARG A 342 10.67 -10.06 13.31
CA ARG A 342 9.43 -10.71 12.91
C ARG A 342 8.58 -9.66 12.19
N ARG A 343 8.01 -10.01 11.04
CA ARG A 343 7.20 -9.08 10.23
C ARG A 343 5.71 -9.27 10.47
N SER A 344 5.33 -10.41 11.03
CA SER A 344 3.93 -10.72 11.31
C SER A 344 3.36 -10.07 12.57
N ASP A 345 4.16 -9.33 13.34
CA ASP A 345 3.70 -8.36 14.37
C ASP A 345 3.91 -6.89 13.98
N ASP A 346 4.56 -6.59 12.86
CA ASP A 346 4.73 -5.23 12.37
C ASP A 346 3.38 -4.53 12.19
N THR A 347 3.34 -3.26 12.58
CA THR A 347 2.16 -2.40 12.44
C THR A 347 2.50 -1.08 11.77
N ILE A 348 1.51 -0.38 11.24
CA ILE A 348 1.71 1.02 10.80
C ILE A 348 2.01 1.88 12.03
N ALA A 349 3.10 2.64 11.96
CA ALA A 349 3.43 3.59 13.01
C ALA A 349 2.31 4.63 13.11
N SER A 350 1.82 4.89 14.31
CA SER A 350 0.62 5.71 14.51
C SER A 350 0.74 7.13 13.95
N PHE A 351 1.96 7.69 13.95
CA PHE A 351 2.25 9.01 13.40
C PHE A 351 2.32 9.01 11.86
N SER A 352 2.50 7.87 11.19
CA SER A 352 2.66 7.83 9.72
C SER A 352 1.44 8.42 9.04
N SER A 353 1.64 9.49 8.25
CA SER A 353 0.61 10.14 7.46
C SER A 353 -0.09 9.15 6.53
N LYS A 354 -1.38 9.41 6.29
CA LYS A 354 -2.29 8.50 5.59
C LYS A 354 -2.96 9.22 4.44
N GLY A 355 -3.13 8.50 3.34
CA GLY A 355 -3.89 8.96 2.19
C GLY A 355 -5.40 9.01 2.46
N PRO A 356 -6.21 9.19 1.41
CA PRO A 356 -5.77 9.60 0.06
C PRO A 356 -5.05 10.96 0.06
N THR A 357 -4.50 11.39 -1.07
CA THR A 357 -4.00 12.78 -1.17
C THR A 357 -5.16 13.76 -0.97
N ARG A 358 -4.85 14.93 -0.40
CA ARG A 358 -5.87 15.86 0.11
C ARG A 358 -6.81 16.42 -0.97
N PHE A 359 -6.29 16.71 -2.16
CA PHE A 359 -7.03 17.34 -3.25
C PHE A 359 -7.33 16.37 -4.39
N ASP A 360 -6.34 15.58 -4.79
CA ASP A 360 -6.42 14.72 -5.99
C ASP A 360 -6.88 13.29 -5.68
N HIS A 361 -7.14 12.99 -4.41
CA HIS A 361 -7.66 11.72 -3.91
C HIS A 361 -6.87 10.46 -4.29
N LEU A 362 -5.58 10.60 -4.62
CA LEU A 362 -4.70 9.51 -5.02
C LEU A 362 -4.35 8.59 -3.85
N VAL A 363 -4.11 7.30 -4.14
CA VAL A 363 -3.62 6.33 -3.14
C VAL A 363 -2.18 6.65 -2.75
N LYS A 364 -1.98 7.00 -1.48
CA LYS A 364 -0.67 7.21 -0.86
C LYS A 364 -0.71 6.73 0.61
N PRO A 365 0.43 6.32 1.21
CA PRO A 365 1.76 6.20 0.60
C PRO A 365 1.83 5.07 -0.45
N ASP A 366 2.88 5.03 -1.27
CA ASP A 366 3.06 3.92 -2.24
C ASP A 366 3.53 2.65 -1.53
N ILE A 367 4.39 2.78 -0.52
CA ILE A 367 5.02 1.69 0.23
C ILE A 367 5.30 2.13 1.66
N VAL A 368 5.56 1.17 2.57
CA VAL A 368 6.03 1.48 3.93
C VAL A 368 7.35 0.78 4.24
N ALA A 369 8.12 1.36 5.16
CA ALA A 369 9.37 0.83 5.68
C ALA A 369 9.49 1.08 7.19
N PRO A 370 10.38 0.40 7.92
CA PRO A 370 10.61 0.67 9.33
C PRO A 370 10.91 2.16 9.56
N GLY A 371 10.24 2.77 10.54
CA GLY A 371 10.38 4.22 10.80
C GLY A 371 10.27 4.62 12.25
N ARG A 372 10.04 3.67 13.16
CA ARG A 372 10.01 3.91 14.60
C ARG A 372 11.22 3.23 15.24
N ARG A 373 11.88 3.96 16.13
CA ARG A 373 13.07 3.52 16.88
C ARG A 373 14.23 3.04 16.01
N ILE A 374 14.49 3.77 14.93
CA ILE A 374 15.58 3.46 14.00
C ILE A 374 16.88 4.05 14.55
N VAL A 375 17.86 3.20 14.82
CA VAL A 375 19.19 3.65 15.24
C VAL A 375 20.06 3.91 14.01
N ALA A 376 20.64 5.10 13.92
CA ALA A 376 21.50 5.51 12.82
C ALA A 376 22.56 6.52 13.26
N ALA A 377 23.46 6.87 12.34
CA ALA A 377 24.56 7.81 12.58
C ALA A 377 24.07 9.12 13.21
N MET A 378 24.73 9.55 14.28
CA MET A 378 24.49 10.81 14.97
C MET A 378 25.45 11.87 14.44
N SER A 379 24.98 13.08 14.13
CA SER A 379 25.88 14.17 13.73
C SER A 379 27.00 14.40 14.75
N GLN A 380 28.23 14.58 14.25
CA GLN A 380 29.45 14.78 15.07
C GLN A 380 29.73 16.26 15.36
N GLU A 381 28.83 17.17 14.98
CA GLU A 381 28.95 18.57 15.34
C GLU A 381 28.70 18.79 16.84
N VAL A 382 29.22 19.90 17.38
CA VAL A 382 29.05 20.26 18.80
C VAL A 382 27.65 20.83 19.03
N ASN A 383 26.97 20.37 20.09
CA ASN A 383 25.64 20.84 20.51
C ASN A 383 24.58 20.78 19.41
N THR A 384 24.45 19.62 18.77
CA THR A 384 23.41 19.43 17.74
C THR A 384 22.02 19.58 18.34
N THR A 385 21.10 20.17 17.56
CA THR A 385 19.73 20.49 18.01
C THR A 385 19.02 19.24 18.54
N LEU A 386 18.99 18.16 17.77
CA LEU A 386 18.29 16.93 18.16
C LEU A 386 18.87 16.25 19.40
N ALA A 387 20.20 16.21 19.54
CA ALA A 387 20.84 15.58 20.68
C ALA A 387 20.66 16.40 21.97
N THR A 388 20.57 17.73 21.83
CA THR A 388 20.32 18.64 22.94
C THR A 388 18.87 18.58 23.40
N GLU A 389 17.92 18.52 22.46
CA GLU A 389 16.49 18.46 22.75
C GLU A 389 16.06 17.07 23.30
N TYR A 390 16.67 16.00 22.77
CA TYR A 390 16.33 14.62 23.12
C TYR A 390 17.55 13.81 23.56
N PRO A 391 18.22 14.17 24.67
CA PRO A 391 19.44 13.50 25.12
C PRO A 391 19.23 12.02 25.44
N ALA A 392 18.03 11.62 25.87
CA ALA A 392 17.67 10.23 26.14
C ALA A 392 17.65 9.33 24.88
N ARG A 393 17.70 9.92 23.68
CA ARG A 393 17.75 9.19 22.40
C ARG A 393 19.16 8.97 21.89
N VAL A 394 20.18 9.56 22.52
CA VAL A 394 21.59 9.24 22.23
C VAL A 394 21.85 7.81 22.69
N VAL A 395 22.23 6.95 21.74
CA VAL A 395 22.44 5.53 22.01
C VAL A 395 23.76 5.36 22.75
N GLN A 396 23.70 4.69 23.90
CA GLN A 396 24.88 4.38 24.69
C GLN A 396 25.52 3.08 24.21
N PRO A 397 26.85 3.01 24.12
CA PRO A 397 27.52 1.75 23.83
C PRO A 397 27.32 0.75 24.98
N VAL A 398 27.35 -0.54 24.65
CA VAL A 398 27.32 -1.62 25.65
C VAL A 398 28.72 -1.96 26.17
N SER A 399 29.76 -1.58 25.42
CA SER A 399 31.16 -1.68 25.82
C SER A 399 31.70 -0.33 26.26
N SER A 400 32.43 -0.31 27.39
CA SER A 400 33.13 0.89 27.86
C SER A 400 34.25 1.36 26.94
N SER A 401 34.72 0.51 26.02
CA SER A 401 35.78 0.85 25.06
C SER A 401 35.28 1.46 23.75
N ALA A 402 33.97 1.51 23.53
CA ALA A 402 33.40 2.04 22.30
C ALA A 402 33.24 3.57 22.36
N ALA A 403 33.33 4.19 21.18
CA ALA A 403 33.11 5.63 21.04
C ALA A 403 31.67 5.97 21.41
N HIS A 404 31.49 7.02 22.21
CA HIS A 404 30.18 7.54 22.62
C HIS A 404 29.69 8.59 21.61
N ASN A 405 28.39 8.91 21.64
CA ASN A 405 27.77 9.95 20.80
C ASN A 405 27.93 9.68 19.28
N VAL A 406 27.92 8.41 18.90
CA VAL A 406 28.05 7.99 17.48
C VAL A 406 26.69 7.66 16.87
N TYR A 407 25.76 7.17 17.67
CA TYR A 407 24.46 6.74 17.17
C TYR A 407 23.32 7.38 17.96
N PHE A 408 22.22 7.62 17.27
CA PHE A 408 21.02 8.23 17.82
C PHE A 408 19.79 7.44 17.40
N ASN A 409 18.78 7.43 18.27
CA ASN A 409 17.53 6.71 18.08
C ASN A 409 16.47 7.66 17.49
N TYR A 410 16.13 7.44 16.23
CA TYR A 410 15.24 8.28 15.44
C TYR A 410 13.85 7.66 15.27
N SER A 411 12.84 8.50 15.03
CA SER A 411 11.49 8.07 14.68
C SER A 411 10.81 9.09 13.76
N GLY A 412 10.19 8.62 12.70
CA GLY A 412 9.50 9.44 11.70
C GLY A 412 9.52 8.79 10.32
N THR A 413 8.61 9.20 9.43
CA THR A 413 8.66 8.79 8.02
C THR A 413 9.95 9.24 7.33
N SER A 414 10.60 10.28 7.86
CA SER A 414 11.94 10.73 7.52
C SER A 414 13.02 9.66 7.65
N PHE A 415 12.80 8.62 8.46
CA PHE A 415 13.73 7.50 8.63
C PHE A 415 13.27 6.24 7.91
N SER A 416 12.04 6.22 7.38
CA SER A 416 11.54 5.17 6.48
C SER A 416 11.91 5.45 5.03
N ALA A 417 11.83 6.71 4.58
CA ALA A 417 12.25 7.13 3.25
C ALA A 417 13.70 6.70 2.90
N PRO A 418 14.72 6.92 3.76
CA PRO A 418 16.09 6.50 3.45
C PRO A 418 16.28 4.99 3.41
N VAL A 419 15.43 4.19 4.07
CA VAL A 419 15.43 2.71 3.90
C VAL A 419 15.11 2.35 2.45
N ILE A 420 14.12 3.02 1.86
CA ILE A 420 13.76 2.84 0.45
C ILE A 420 14.84 3.42 -0.45
N ALA A 421 15.38 4.61 -0.17
CA ALA A 421 16.45 5.21 -0.98
C ALA A 421 17.70 4.31 -1.05
N GLY A 422 18.10 3.71 0.08
CA GLY A 422 19.16 2.70 0.09
C GLY A 422 18.78 1.43 -0.68
N THR A 423 17.53 0.95 -0.54
CA THR A 423 17.06 -0.23 -1.30
C THR A 423 17.12 0.02 -2.80
N VAL A 424 16.74 1.22 -3.26
CA VAL A 424 16.87 1.68 -4.64
C VAL A 424 18.34 1.66 -5.09
N ALA A 425 19.27 2.11 -4.25
CA ALA A 425 20.70 2.03 -4.57
C ALA A 425 21.19 0.58 -4.72
N LEU A 426 20.73 -0.36 -3.89
CA LEU A 426 21.01 -1.79 -4.07
C LEU A 426 20.43 -2.34 -5.38
N MET A 427 19.22 -1.93 -5.76
CA MET A 427 18.59 -2.32 -7.03
C MET A 427 19.37 -1.80 -8.24
N LEU A 428 19.89 -0.57 -8.16
CA LEU A 428 20.67 0.06 -9.22
C LEU A 428 22.11 -0.48 -9.32
N ASP A 429 22.69 -0.91 -8.22
CA ASP A 429 23.94 -1.68 -8.21
C ASP A 429 23.74 -3.02 -8.93
N ALA A 430 22.62 -3.71 -8.63
CA ALA A 430 22.24 -4.95 -9.31
C ALA A 430 21.89 -4.78 -10.80
N ASN A 431 21.23 -3.68 -11.17
CA ASN A 431 20.90 -3.35 -12.55
C ASN A 431 20.85 -1.83 -12.79
N LYS A 432 21.90 -1.30 -13.42
CA LYS A 432 22.08 0.14 -13.66
C LYS A 432 21.08 0.76 -14.64
N SER A 433 20.46 -0.07 -15.49
CA SER A 433 19.53 0.35 -16.54
C SER A 433 18.10 0.58 -16.08
N LEU A 434 17.80 0.32 -14.81
CA LEU A 434 16.44 0.54 -14.29
C LEU A 434 16.08 2.03 -14.36
N THR A 435 14.93 2.30 -14.97
CA THR A 435 14.28 3.62 -14.97
C THR A 435 13.56 3.85 -13.65
N PRO A 436 13.28 5.12 -13.27
CA PRO A 436 12.50 5.41 -12.06
C PRO A 436 11.15 4.69 -11.97
N SER A 437 10.41 4.60 -13.09
CA SER A 437 9.13 3.87 -13.13
C SER A 437 9.32 2.38 -12.89
N LEU A 438 10.32 1.74 -13.49
CA LEU A 438 10.63 0.33 -13.24
C LEU A 438 11.02 0.09 -11.78
N VAL A 439 11.81 0.99 -11.18
CA VAL A 439 12.18 0.89 -9.76
C VAL A 439 10.94 0.96 -8.87
N LYS A 440 10.08 1.97 -9.07
CA LYS A 440 8.84 2.13 -8.29
C LYS A 440 7.94 0.91 -8.43
N ALA A 441 7.75 0.43 -9.65
CA ALA A 441 6.92 -0.74 -9.92
C ALA A 441 7.48 -2.01 -9.24
N ILE A 442 8.80 -2.22 -9.25
CA ILE A 442 9.43 -3.39 -8.62
C ILE A 442 9.21 -3.34 -7.10
N LEU A 443 9.41 -2.17 -6.48
CA LEU A 443 9.20 -1.98 -5.04
C LEU A 443 7.75 -2.28 -4.64
N VAL A 444 6.78 -1.73 -5.38
CA VAL A 444 5.35 -1.98 -5.16
C VAL A 444 5.02 -3.47 -5.33
N LYS A 445 5.51 -4.09 -6.41
CA LYS A 445 5.24 -5.50 -6.72
C LYS A 445 5.80 -6.46 -5.68
N THR A 446 6.94 -6.12 -5.09
CA THR A 446 7.68 -7.00 -4.17
C THR A 446 7.41 -6.70 -2.70
N ALA A 447 6.72 -5.60 -2.38
CA ALA A 447 6.28 -5.30 -1.02
C ALA A 447 5.47 -6.45 -0.41
N GLN A 448 5.40 -6.52 0.92
CA GLN A 448 4.57 -7.47 1.66
C GLN A 448 3.42 -6.73 2.32
N ALA A 449 2.18 -7.12 2.04
CA ALA A 449 1.04 -6.63 2.81
C ALA A 449 1.24 -6.90 4.31
N LEU A 450 1.05 -5.88 5.15
CA LEU A 450 1.13 -6.02 6.59
C LEU A 450 0.06 -6.99 7.10
N PRO A 451 0.36 -7.74 8.18
CA PRO A 451 -0.59 -8.65 8.79
C PRO A 451 -1.89 -7.92 9.18
N ASN A 452 -3.02 -8.61 9.04
CA ASN A 452 -4.31 -8.07 9.45
C ASN A 452 -4.30 -7.86 10.97
N SER A 453 -4.69 -6.67 11.43
CA SER A 453 -4.95 -6.44 12.85
C SER A 453 -6.40 -6.86 13.13
N GLY A 454 -6.59 -8.07 13.67
CA GLY A 454 -7.90 -8.68 13.85
C GLY A 454 -8.58 -9.03 12.51
N SER A 455 -9.90 -8.77 12.40
CA SER A 455 -10.70 -9.09 11.21
C SER A 455 -10.63 -8.06 10.07
N LYS A 456 -9.78 -7.03 10.17
CA LYS A 456 -9.70 -5.94 9.19
C LYS A 456 -8.35 -5.93 8.48
N ALA A 457 -8.38 -5.93 7.15
CA ALA A 457 -7.21 -5.67 6.34
C ALA A 457 -6.70 -4.23 6.58
N GLN A 458 -5.38 -4.06 6.65
CA GLN A 458 -4.79 -2.73 6.74
C GLN A 458 -5.15 -1.89 5.51
N SER A 459 -5.57 -0.64 5.71
CA SER A 459 -6.03 0.24 4.62
C SER A 459 -4.91 0.53 3.62
N LEU A 460 -5.24 0.50 2.32
CA LEU A 460 -4.33 0.92 1.24
C LEU A 460 -3.79 2.33 1.49
N PHE A 461 -4.62 3.23 2.01
CA PHE A 461 -4.23 4.59 2.38
C PHE A 461 -3.28 4.69 3.59
N SER A 462 -2.95 3.58 4.23
CA SER A 462 -2.01 3.53 5.36
C SER A 462 -0.75 2.75 5.04
N GLN A 463 -0.88 1.59 4.38
CA GLN A 463 0.25 0.72 4.06
C GLN A 463 0.75 0.79 2.62
N GLY A 464 0.00 1.43 1.71
CA GLY A 464 0.27 1.33 0.29
C GLY A 464 0.30 -0.13 -0.18
N ALA A 465 1.34 -0.48 -0.93
CA ALA A 465 1.59 -1.83 -1.42
C ALA A 465 1.96 -2.81 -0.29
N GLY A 466 2.42 -2.28 0.84
CA GLY A 466 2.88 -3.01 2.00
C GLY A 466 4.29 -2.62 2.44
N LEU A 467 4.84 -3.40 3.37
CA LEU A 467 6.19 -3.23 3.89
C LEU A 467 7.24 -3.70 2.88
N VAL A 468 8.28 -2.90 2.65
CA VAL A 468 9.37 -3.19 1.72
C VAL A 468 9.98 -4.58 1.92
N ASN A 469 10.34 -5.22 0.81
CA ASN A 469 11.13 -6.44 0.78
C ASN A 469 12.32 -6.22 -0.16
N ALA A 470 13.43 -5.74 0.41
CA ALA A 470 14.63 -5.41 -0.35
C ALA A 470 15.22 -6.65 -1.04
N GLY A 471 15.14 -7.81 -0.38
CA GLY A 471 15.49 -9.11 -0.94
C GLY A 471 14.80 -9.38 -2.28
N ALA A 472 13.48 -9.29 -2.28
CA ALA A 472 12.68 -9.55 -3.46
C ALA A 472 12.87 -8.46 -4.53
N ALA A 473 12.93 -7.20 -4.12
CA ALA A 473 13.14 -6.06 -5.03
C ALA A 473 14.46 -6.17 -5.80
N VAL A 474 15.56 -6.50 -5.11
CA VAL A 474 16.88 -6.62 -5.75
C VAL A 474 16.96 -7.87 -6.62
N ASN A 475 16.36 -8.99 -6.21
CA ASN A 475 16.30 -10.18 -7.06
C ASN A 475 15.47 -9.96 -8.33
N PHE A 476 14.37 -9.22 -8.22
CA PHE A 476 13.59 -8.81 -9.39
C PHE A 476 14.43 -7.89 -10.29
N ALA A 477 15.10 -6.88 -9.72
CA ALA A 477 15.99 -5.97 -10.46
C ALA A 477 17.05 -6.71 -11.29
N ARG A 478 17.67 -7.76 -10.74
CA ARG A 478 18.64 -8.61 -11.45
C ARG A 478 18.04 -9.34 -12.66
N ALA A 479 16.76 -9.71 -12.57
CA ALA A 479 16.09 -10.42 -13.63
C ALA A 479 15.56 -9.52 -14.75
N VAL A 480 15.45 -8.21 -14.52
CA VAL A 480 15.14 -7.25 -15.58
C VAL A 480 16.30 -7.19 -16.59
N VAL A 481 15.98 -7.03 -17.89
CA VAL A 481 16.96 -6.88 -18.98
C VAL A 481 18.02 -5.79 -18.68
N PRO A 482 19.26 -5.90 -19.22
CA PRO A 482 20.36 -5.00 -18.87
C PRO A 482 20.30 -3.63 -19.54
N ASN A 483 19.35 -3.43 -20.44
CA ASN A 483 19.09 -2.23 -21.23
C ASN A 483 17.63 -1.78 -21.04
N ALA A 484 17.14 -1.86 -19.80
CA ALA A 484 15.73 -1.62 -19.47
C ALA A 484 15.28 -0.17 -19.76
N ASP A 485 16.22 0.75 -19.82
CA ASP A 485 16.07 2.16 -20.22
C ASP A 485 15.85 2.37 -21.73
N HIS A 486 16.05 1.33 -22.54
CA HIS A 486 15.82 1.33 -23.98
C HIS A 486 14.64 0.44 -24.40
N LEU A 487 13.84 -0.03 -23.44
CA LEU A 487 12.66 -0.85 -23.74
C LEU A 487 11.63 -0.04 -24.52
N VAL A 488 11.13 -0.65 -25.61
CA VAL A 488 9.97 -0.16 -26.36
C VAL A 488 8.75 -1.02 -26.06
N ALA A 489 7.55 -0.50 -26.31
CA ALA A 489 6.31 -1.24 -26.12
C ALA A 489 6.36 -2.64 -26.77
N GLY A 490 5.87 -3.66 -26.07
CA GLY A 490 5.93 -5.06 -26.50
C GLY A 490 7.25 -5.79 -26.21
N SER A 491 8.29 -5.10 -25.75
CA SER A 491 9.56 -5.73 -25.39
C SER A 491 9.44 -6.58 -24.11
N LYS A 492 10.19 -7.69 -24.06
CA LYS A 492 10.32 -8.47 -22.82
C LYS A 492 11.11 -7.69 -21.77
N VAL A 493 10.48 -7.45 -20.61
CA VAL A 493 11.11 -6.77 -19.47
C VAL A 493 12.04 -7.71 -18.69
N LEU A 494 11.71 -9.00 -18.61
CA LEU A 494 12.45 -10.01 -17.86
C LEU A 494 13.35 -10.84 -18.78
N ARG A 495 14.56 -11.17 -18.32
CA ARG A 495 15.53 -12.02 -19.03
C ARG A 495 15.18 -13.49 -18.93
N GLY A 496 15.54 -14.24 -19.98
CA GLY A 496 15.44 -15.70 -19.99
C GLY A 496 14.00 -16.18 -19.83
N ASN A 497 13.81 -17.21 -19.01
CA ASN A 497 12.51 -17.80 -18.73
C ASN A 497 11.86 -17.24 -17.44
N ASN A 498 12.38 -16.13 -16.91
CA ASN A 498 11.80 -15.52 -15.72
C ASN A 498 10.40 -14.99 -16.02
N THR A 499 9.46 -15.34 -15.15
CA THR A 499 8.09 -14.82 -15.13
C THR A 499 7.85 -14.09 -13.81
N LEU A 500 6.75 -13.32 -13.71
CA LEU A 500 6.37 -12.69 -12.43
C LEU A 500 6.19 -13.71 -11.29
N LYS A 501 5.82 -14.97 -11.63
CA LYS A 501 5.69 -16.08 -10.67
C LYS A 501 7.04 -16.64 -10.20
N SER A 502 8.14 -16.32 -10.90
CA SER A 502 9.49 -16.78 -10.57
C SER A 502 10.04 -16.10 -9.31
N PHE A 503 9.52 -14.93 -8.95
CA PHE A 503 9.87 -14.22 -7.72
C PHE A 503 8.89 -14.64 -6.63
N GLY A 504 9.13 -15.83 -6.08
CA GLY A 504 8.32 -16.42 -5.02
C GLY A 504 8.64 -15.88 -3.62
N THR A 505 8.14 -16.57 -2.60
CA THR A 505 8.36 -16.24 -1.19
C THR A 505 9.84 -16.21 -0.82
N ILE A 506 10.27 -15.13 -0.15
CA ILE A 506 11.59 -15.03 0.49
C ILE A 506 11.40 -15.20 1.99
N THR A 507 12.31 -15.91 2.65
CA THR A 507 12.28 -16.05 4.10
C THR A 507 12.98 -14.85 4.73
N ILE A 508 12.31 -14.01 5.51
CA ILE A 508 12.91 -12.89 6.26
C ILE A 508 12.67 -13.14 7.75
N GLY A 509 13.70 -13.04 8.59
CA GLY A 509 13.55 -13.27 10.03
C GLY A 509 13.11 -14.69 10.43
N GLY A 510 13.17 -15.66 9.51
CA GLY A 510 12.60 -17.00 9.69
C GLY A 510 11.14 -17.14 9.27
N GLU A 511 10.51 -16.07 8.77
CA GLU A 511 9.14 -16.08 8.25
C GLU A 511 9.11 -16.11 6.73
N ASN A 512 8.23 -16.93 6.17
CA ASN A 512 7.97 -16.96 4.74
C ASN A 512 7.13 -15.75 4.32
N VAL A 513 7.79 -14.75 3.73
CA VAL A 513 7.18 -13.50 3.27
C VAL A 513 6.58 -13.71 1.88
N LYS A 514 5.24 -13.67 1.80
CA LYS A 514 4.53 -13.62 0.52
C LYS A 514 4.58 -12.20 -0.04
N LEU A 515 4.84 -12.09 -1.34
CA LEU A 515 4.76 -10.81 -2.04
C LEU A 515 3.30 -10.34 -2.11
N SER A 516 3.11 -9.03 -2.17
CA SER A 516 1.80 -8.39 -2.26
C SER A 516 1.13 -8.73 -3.59
N SER A 517 -0.16 -9.03 -3.54
CA SER A 517 -1.03 -9.07 -4.71
C SER A 517 -1.55 -7.69 -5.10
N ARG A 518 -1.22 -6.65 -4.33
CA ARG A 518 -1.67 -5.28 -4.56
C ARG A 518 -0.81 -4.61 -5.63
N VAL A 519 -1.45 -4.04 -6.63
CA VAL A 519 -0.79 -3.15 -7.59
C VAL A 519 -1.27 -1.73 -7.28
N ILE A 520 -0.31 -0.85 -7.01
CA ILE A 520 -0.53 0.59 -6.96
C ILE A 520 0.08 1.13 -8.24
N TYR A 521 -0.68 1.93 -8.98
CA TYR A 521 -0.27 2.47 -10.27
C TYR A 521 1.12 3.10 -10.18
N ALA A 522 2.02 2.66 -11.06
CA ALA A 522 3.32 3.26 -11.30
C ALA A 522 3.34 3.69 -12.76
N ASP A 523 3.53 4.98 -13.00
CA ASP A 523 3.49 5.63 -14.31
C ASP A 523 4.14 4.77 -15.42
N GLY A 524 3.30 4.25 -16.34
CA GLY A 524 3.71 3.45 -17.49
C GLY A 524 4.24 2.03 -17.22
N VAL A 525 4.23 1.52 -15.98
CA VAL A 525 4.72 0.17 -15.65
C VAL A 525 3.74 -0.56 -14.73
N LEU A 526 2.91 -1.42 -15.34
CA LEU A 526 2.00 -2.31 -14.62
C LEU A 526 2.53 -3.76 -14.65
N PHE A 527 2.88 -4.32 -13.48
CA PHE A 527 3.19 -5.76 -13.35
C PHE A 527 1.91 -6.60 -13.19
N LYS A 528 1.03 -6.54 -14.19
CA LYS A 528 -0.13 -7.43 -14.39
C LYS A 528 0.20 -8.40 -15.55
N ASN A 529 -0.45 -9.56 -15.60
CA ASN A 529 -0.31 -10.48 -16.74
C ASN A 529 -1.04 -10.00 -18.01
N GLN A 530 -1.58 -8.76 -18.02
CA GLN A 530 -2.35 -8.17 -19.12
C GLN A 530 -2.07 -6.65 -19.20
N PRO A 531 -2.07 -6.05 -20.41
CA PRO A 531 -1.82 -4.62 -20.60
C PRO A 531 -2.99 -3.75 -20.12
N VAL A 532 -2.70 -2.66 -19.39
CA VAL A 532 -3.64 -1.56 -19.13
C VAL A 532 -2.87 -0.26 -19.38
N LEU A 533 -3.41 0.63 -20.23
CA LEU A 533 -2.76 1.87 -20.67
C LEU A 533 -3.48 3.13 -20.15
N THR A 534 -4.13 3.10 -18.97
CA THR A 534 -5.14 4.12 -18.60
C THR A 534 -5.34 4.29 -17.08
N ASP A 535 -6.08 5.35 -16.69
CA ASP A 535 -6.50 5.66 -15.31
C ASP A 535 -7.84 4.98 -14.90
N GLY A 536 -8.35 4.05 -15.71
CA GLY A 536 -9.64 3.37 -15.49
C GLY A 536 -9.66 2.22 -14.47
N ILE A 537 -10.86 1.80 -14.07
CA ILE A 537 -11.13 0.72 -13.11
C ILE A 537 -11.46 -0.57 -13.88
N MET A 538 -10.58 -1.58 -13.84
CA MET A 538 -10.80 -2.89 -14.49
C MET A 538 -10.81 -4.02 -13.45
N LEU A 539 -11.94 -4.74 -13.34
CA LEU A 539 -12.17 -5.83 -12.38
C LEU A 539 -12.06 -7.25 -13.00
N SER A 540 -11.91 -7.34 -14.32
CA SER A 540 -11.92 -8.54 -15.18
C SER A 540 -10.70 -8.59 -16.14
N ASP A 541 -10.67 -9.53 -17.11
CA ASP A 541 -9.62 -9.68 -18.12
C ASP A 541 -9.99 -8.90 -19.40
N GLY A 542 -9.22 -7.89 -19.79
CA GLY A 542 -9.54 -7.11 -20.99
C GLY A 542 -8.46 -6.13 -21.44
N ILE A 543 -8.78 -5.34 -22.47
CA ILE A 543 -7.95 -4.26 -23.01
C ILE A 543 -8.70 -2.94 -22.76
N MET A 544 -8.11 -2.03 -21.99
CA MET A 544 -8.65 -0.69 -21.77
C MET A 544 -7.62 0.35 -22.23
N LEU A 545 -8.06 1.34 -23.01
CA LEU A 545 -7.26 2.41 -23.61
C LEU A 545 -7.71 3.84 -23.20
N SER A 546 -8.76 3.96 -22.37
CA SER A 546 -9.41 5.18 -21.86
C SER A 546 -9.79 5.13 -20.36
N ASP A 547 -10.41 6.20 -19.85
CA ASP A 547 -10.78 6.40 -18.44
C ASP A 547 -12.19 5.86 -18.14
N GLY A 548 -12.33 4.54 -18.10
CA GLY A 548 -13.62 3.87 -17.89
C GLY A 548 -13.67 2.86 -16.74
N ILE A 549 -14.83 2.20 -16.57
CA ILE A 549 -15.06 1.11 -15.61
C ILE A 549 -15.42 -0.15 -16.39
N MET A 550 -14.62 -1.20 -16.26
CA MET A 550 -14.87 -2.51 -16.89
C MET A 550 -15.00 -3.60 -15.80
N LEU A 551 -16.14 -4.28 -15.79
CA LEU A 551 -16.48 -5.34 -14.85
C LEU A 551 -16.43 -6.76 -15.46
N SER A 552 -16.43 -6.90 -16.79
CA SER A 552 -16.34 -8.18 -17.53
C SER A 552 -15.31 -8.12 -18.68
N ASP A 553 -15.13 -9.19 -19.46
CA ASP A 553 -14.00 -9.34 -20.39
C ASP A 553 -14.23 -8.59 -21.71
N GLY A 554 -13.35 -7.68 -22.12
CA GLY A 554 -13.63 -6.89 -23.33
C GLY A 554 -12.56 -5.90 -23.77
N VAL A 555 -12.92 -5.05 -24.73
CA VAL A 555 -12.10 -3.95 -25.26
C VAL A 555 -12.82 -2.62 -25.04
N LEU A 556 -12.24 -1.73 -24.23
CA LEU A 556 -12.77 -0.38 -23.97
C LEU A 556 -11.78 0.68 -24.47
N ILE A 557 -12.22 1.51 -25.41
CA ILE A 557 -11.42 2.61 -26.00
C ILE A 557 -12.00 4.00 -25.67
N GLY A 558 -13.29 4.12 -25.33
CA GLY A 558 -13.92 5.38 -24.86
C GLY A 558 -14.18 5.40 -23.35
N ASP A 559 -14.58 6.54 -22.81
CA ASP A 559 -14.83 6.74 -21.37
C ASP A 559 -16.23 6.21 -21.01
N GLY A 560 -16.32 4.98 -20.50
CA GLY A 560 -17.61 4.33 -20.27
C GLY A 560 -17.64 3.26 -19.19
N ILE A 561 -18.83 2.72 -18.93
CA ILE A 561 -19.08 1.61 -18.00
C ILE A 561 -19.45 0.37 -18.79
N MET A 562 -18.60 -0.65 -18.76
CA MET A 562 -18.82 -1.96 -19.37
C MET A 562 -19.06 -3.01 -18.28
N LEU A 563 -20.26 -3.59 -18.25
CA LEU A 563 -20.70 -4.58 -17.28
C LEU A 563 -20.66 -6.03 -17.79
N SER A 564 -20.62 -6.24 -19.11
CA SER A 564 -20.56 -7.54 -19.79
C SER A 564 -19.47 -7.58 -20.87
N ASP A 565 -19.36 -8.66 -21.64
CA ASP A 565 -18.24 -8.91 -22.55
C ASP A 565 -18.44 -8.20 -23.91
N GLY A 566 -17.54 -7.32 -24.32
CA GLY A 566 -17.78 -6.58 -25.56
C GLY A 566 -16.67 -5.65 -26.04
N ILE A 567 -16.99 -4.86 -27.06
CA ILE A 567 -16.12 -3.84 -27.65
C ILE A 567 -16.83 -2.50 -27.58
N MET A 568 -16.31 -1.57 -26.78
CA MET A 568 -16.83 -0.21 -26.67
C MET A 568 -15.76 0.78 -27.15
N LEU A 569 -16.05 1.50 -28.24
CA LEU A 569 -15.14 2.45 -28.88
C LEU A 569 -15.36 3.91 -28.47
N SER A 570 -16.50 4.25 -27.87
CA SER A 570 -16.82 5.62 -27.40
C SER A 570 -17.44 5.60 -25.98
N ASP A 571 -18.01 6.73 -25.54
CA ASP A 571 -18.44 6.94 -24.17
C ASP A 571 -19.86 6.41 -23.94
N GLY A 572 -20.08 5.55 -22.95
CA GLY A 572 -21.41 4.97 -22.75
C GLY A 572 -21.53 3.95 -21.65
N ILE A 573 -22.68 3.27 -21.61
CA ILE A 573 -22.97 2.19 -20.67
C ILE A 573 -23.35 0.94 -21.45
N MET A 574 -22.55 -0.12 -21.33
CA MET A 574 -22.81 -1.44 -21.93
C MET A 574 -23.12 -2.43 -20.81
N LEU A 575 -24.33 -2.99 -20.83
CA LEU A 575 -24.88 -3.91 -19.84
C LEU A 575 -24.89 -5.38 -20.29
N SER A 576 -24.80 -5.64 -21.61
CA SER A 576 -24.74 -6.98 -22.23
C SER A 576 -23.65 -7.04 -23.31
N ASP A 577 -23.53 -8.18 -24.00
CA ASP A 577 -22.41 -8.46 -24.88
C ASP A 577 -22.59 -7.79 -26.25
N GLY A 578 -21.66 -6.94 -26.71
CA GLY A 578 -21.88 -6.25 -27.98
C GLY A 578 -20.78 -5.34 -28.47
N ILE A 579 -21.08 -4.59 -29.52
CA ILE A 579 -20.17 -3.62 -30.13
C ILE A 579 -20.82 -2.23 -30.11
N MET A 580 -20.30 -1.34 -29.28
CA MET A 580 -20.73 0.06 -29.20
C MET A 580 -19.70 0.95 -29.90
N LEU A 581 -20.11 1.60 -30.99
CA LEU A 581 -19.27 2.47 -31.82
C LEU A 581 -19.50 3.96 -31.55
N SER A 582 -20.54 4.31 -30.80
CA SER A 582 -21.01 5.67 -30.53
C SER A 582 -21.67 5.78 -29.16
N ASP A 583 -21.86 7.00 -28.67
CA ASP A 583 -22.27 7.23 -27.29
C ASP A 583 -23.70 6.77 -27.00
N GLY A 584 -23.92 6.07 -25.88
CA GLY A 584 -25.27 5.63 -25.53
C GLY A 584 -25.34 4.52 -24.49
N VAL A 585 -26.48 3.81 -24.48
CA VAL A 585 -26.76 2.70 -23.58
C VAL A 585 -27.09 1.44 -24.38
N LEU A 586 -26.33 0.37 -24.15
CA LEU A 586 -26.52 -0.95 -24.76
C LEU A 586 -26.94 -1.95 -23.68
N VAL A 587 -28.12 -2.56 -23.80
CA VAL A 587 -28.64 -3.55 -22.84
C VAL A 587 -28.82 -4.93 -23.45
N GLY A 588 -28.96 -5.06 -24.77
CA GLY A 588 -29.02 -6.34 -25.48
C GLY A 588 -27.80 -6.60 -26.36
N ASP A 589 -27.72 -7.79 -26.94
CA ASP A 589 -26.55 -8.24 -27.68
C ASP A 589 -26.56 -7.68 -29.11
N SER A 590 -25.92 -6.52 -29.29
CA SER A 590 -26.14 -5.71 -30.49
C SER A 590 -24.90 -4.94 -30.95
N VAL A 591 -24.97 -4.45 -32.19
CA VAL A 591 -24.03 -3.52 -32.79
C VAL A 591 -24.70 -2.14 -32.90
N MET A 592 -24.17 -1.17 -32.16
CA MET A 592 -24.72 0.18 -32.08
C MET A 592 -23.76 1.22 -32.67
N HIS A 593 -24.24 1.99 -33.63
CA HIS A 593 -23.66 3.21 -34.19
C HIS A 593 -24.82 4.22 -34.30
N GLY A 594 -24.75 5.36 -33.64
CA GLY A 594 -25.91 6.24 -33.39
C GLY A 594 -26.22 6.35 -31.89
N GLY A 595 -26.65 7.52 -31.44
CA GLY A 595 -26.76 7.89 -30.04
C GLY A 595 -28.18 7.83 -29.51
N ARG A 596 -28.46 6.86 -28.61
CA ARG A 596 -29.50 6.92 -27.56
C ARG A 596 -29.58 5.64 -26.72
N ALA A 597 -30.25 4.59 -27.20
CA ALA A 597 -30.44 3.36 -26.44
C ALA A 597 -30.86 2.16 -27.32
N VAL A 598 -30.18 1.03 -27.14
CA VAL A 598 -30.57 -0.28 -27.69
C VAL A 598 -30.77 -1.24 -26.53
N LEU A 599 -32.00 -1.75 -26.39
CA LEU A 599 -32.44 -2.56 -25.26
C LEU A 599 -32.58 -4.05 -25.57
N SER A 600 -32.45 -4.44 -26.84
CA SER A 600 -32.56 -5.81 -27.36
C SER A 600 -31.40 -6.15 -28.31
N ASP A 601 -31.43 -7.31 -28.96
CA ASP A 601 -30.41 -7.73 -29.91
C ASP A 601 -30.61 -7.03 -31.26
N GLY A 602 -29.56 -6.80 -32.05
CA GLY A 602 -29.74 -6.18 -33.37
C GLY A 602 -28.65 -5.24 -33.84
N ILE A 603 -28.98 -4.45 -34.86
CA ILE A 603 -28.07 -3.51 -35.52
C ILE A 603 -28.74 -2.14 -35.60
N MET A 604 -28.18 -1.15 -34.91
CA MET A 604 -28.58 0.26 -35.02
C MET A 604 -27.42 1.04 -35.65
N LEU A 605 -27.67 1.76 -36.74
CA LEU A 605 -26.67 2.60 -37.44
C LEU A 605 -26.98 4.11 -37.42
N SER A 606 -28.06 4.55 -36.78
CA SER A 606 -28.45 5.97 -36.59
C SER A 606 -29.03 6.24 -35.19
N ASP A 607 -29.42 7.48 -34.88
CA ASP A 607 -29.89 7.90 -33.56
C ASP A 607 -31.33 7.43 -33.29
N GLY A 608 -31.51 6.43 -32.43
CA GLY A 608 -32.84 5.87 -32.19
C GLY A 608 -33.03 5.16 -30.86
N ILE A 609 -34.24 4.62 -30.67
CA ILE A 609 -34.60 3.74 -29.55
C ILE A 609 -35.07 2.41 -30.14
N MET A 610 -34.34 1.34 -29.84
CA MET A 610 -34.69 -0.03 -30.24
C MET A 610 -34.97 -0.86 -28.98
N LEU A 611 -36.18 -1.41 -28.88
CA LEU A 611 -36.68 -2.18 -27.74
C LEU A 611 -36.87 -3.68 -28.04
N SER A 612 -36.77 -4.09 -29.31
CA SER A 612 -36.90 -5.47 -29.80
C SER A 612 -35.86 -5.75 -30.89
N ASP A 613 -35.84 -6.96 -31.45
CA ASP A 613 -34.76 -7.42 -32.33
C ASP A 613 -34.88 -6.88 -33.75
N GLY A 614 -33.89 -6.13 -34.24
CA GLY A 614 -34.06 -5.53 -35.57
C GLY A 614 -32.85 -4.85 -36.18
N ILE A 615 -33.10 -4.22 -37.33
CA ILE A 615 -32.13 -3.42 -38.07
C ILE A 615 -32.71 -2.01 -38.25
N MET A 616 -32.07 -1.01 -37.64
CA MET A 616 -32.44 0.39 -37.77
C MET A 616 -31.29 1.18 -38.42
N LEU A 617 -31.56 1.78 -39.57
CA LEU A 617 -30.57 2.49 -40.38
C LEU A 617 -30.77 4.03 -40.38
N SER A 618 -31.89 4.51 -39.85
CA SER A 618 -32.26 5.94 -39.72
C SER A 618 -32.83 6.24 -38.32
N ASP A 619 -33.20 7.49 -38.04
CA ASP A 619 -33.60 7.92 -36.70
C ASP A 619 -35.05 7.49 -36.38
N GLY A 620 -35.27 6.77 -35.28
CA GLY A 620 -36.62 6.28 -35.03
C GLY A 620 -36.84 5.54 -33.72
N ILE A 621 -38.04 5.00 -33.58
CA ILE A 621 -38.46 4.17 -32.44
C ILE A 621 -38.96 2.83 -32.98
N MET A 622 -38.27 1.75 -32.63
CA MET A 622 -38.65 0.38 -32.96
C MET A 622 -38.97 -0.39 -31.68
N LEU A 623 -40.21 -0.84 -31.55
CA LEU A 623 -40.75 -1.54 -30.37
C LEU A 623 -40.99 -3.05 -30.61
N SER A 624 -40.92 -3.51 -31.87
CA SER A 624 -41.09 -4.90 -32.30
C SER A 624 -40.03 -5.27 -33.34
N ASP A 625 -40.00 -6.52 -33.82
CA ASP A 625 -38.91 -7.01 -34.65
C ASP A 625 -39.04 -6.51 -36.10
N GLY A 626 -37.99 -5.93 -36.67
CA GLY A 626 -38.14 -5.39 -38.02
C GLY A 626 -36.94 -4.71 -38.64
N ILE A 627 -37.19 -4.12 -39.81
CA ILE A 627 -36.19 -3.37 -40.60
C ILE A 627 -36.74 -1.96 -40.83
N MET A 628 -36.06 -0.95 -40.28
CA MET A 628 -36.37 0.47 -40.46
C MET A 628 -35.22 1.15 -41.21
N LEU A 629 -35.51 1.63 -42.42
CA LEU A 629 -34.55 2.25 -43.34
C LEU A 629 -34.68 3.78 -43.41
N SER A 630 -35.78 4.34 -42.91
CA SER A 630 -36.08 5.79 -42.85
C SER A 630 -36.66 6.17 -41.48
N ASP A 631 -36.96 7.44 -41.24
CA ASP A 631 -37.34 7.93 -39.91
C ASP A 631 -38.78 7.53 -39.55
N GLY A 632 -39.01 6.94 -38.38
CA GLY A 632 -40.37 6.52 -38.07
C GLY A 632 -40.60 5.83 -36.74
N ILE A 633 -41.81 5.33 -36.58
CA ILE A 633 -42.27 4.58 -35.40
C ILE A 633 -42.83 3.25 -35.85
N MET A 634 -42.18 2.16 -35.44
CA MET A 634 -42.60 0.78 -35.70
C MET A 634 -42.97 0.09 -34.38
N LEU A 635 -44.24 -0.27 -34.24
CA LEU A 635 -44.83 -0.90 -33.06
C LEU A 635 -45.16 -2.40 -33.25
N SER A 636 -45.06 -2.92 -34.46
CA SER A 636 -45.29 -4.33 -34.84
C SER A 636 -44.24 -4.79 -35.85
N ASP A 637 -44.23 -6.06 -36.23
CA ASP A 637 -43.17 -6.62 -37.05
C ASP A 637 -43.26 -6.18 -38.51
N GLY A 638 -42.18 -5.71 -39.11
CA GLY A 638 -42.29 -5.26 -40.50
C GLY A 638 -41.07 -4.60 -41.12
N ILE A 639 -41.30 -4.03 -42.30
CA ILE A 639 -40.29 -3.35 -43.11
C ILE A 639 -40.78 -1.94 -43.44
N MET A 640 -40.06 -0.92 -42.94
CA MET A 640 -40.33 0.49 -43.20
C MET A 640 -39.20 1.07 -44.03
N LEU A 641 -39.48 1.40 -45.30
CA LEU A 641 -38.50 1.94 -46.25
C LEU A 641 -38.55 3.47 -46.38
N SER A 642 -39.66 4.10 -45.97
CA SER A 642 -39.90 5.55 -45.98
C SER A 642 -40.48 5.99 -44.64
N ASP A 643 -40.64 7.29 -44.42
CA ASP A 643 -41.06 7.84 -43.14
C ASP A 643 -42.50 7.42 -42.79
N GLY A 644 -42.76 7.04 -41.54
CA GLY A 644 -44.12 6.61 -41.22
C GLY A 644 -44.37 6.05 -39.83
N ILE A 645 -45.60 5.57 -39.66
CA ILE A 645 -46.06 4.91 -38.43
C ILE A 645 -46.65 3.56 -38.79
N MET A 646 -46.09 2.49 -38.22
CA MET A 646 -46.55 1.12 -38.40
C MET A 646 -47.02 0.56 -37.06
N LEU A 647 -48.30 0.24 -36.95
CA LEU A 647 -48.96 -0.29 -35.75
C LEU A 647 -49.33 -1.79 -35.85
N SER A 648 -49.21 -2.37 -37.05
CA SER A 648 -49.52 -3.77 -37.36
C SER A 648 -48.49 -4.29 -38.38
N ASP A 649 -48.49 -5.59 -38.67
CA ASP A 649 -47.43 -6.20 -39.46
C ASP A 649 -47.51 -5.78 -40.93
N GLY A 650 -46.39 -5.40 -41.53
CA GLY A 650 -46.43 -5.04 -42.95
C GLY A 650 -45.22 -4.38 -43.54
N ILE A 651 -45.45 -3.77 -44.71
CA ILE A 651 -44.43 -3.12 -45.52
C ILE A 651 -44.89 -1.72 -45.90
N ILE A 652 -44.11 -0.70 -45.53
CA ILE A 652 -44.32 0.71 -45.93
C ILE A 652 -43.17 1.11 -46.84
N ASN A 653 -43.46 1.52 -48.08
CA ASN A 653 -42.48 1.95 -49.08
C ASN A 653 -42.54 3.46 -49.40
N SER A 654 -43.54 4.17 -48.88
CA SER A 654 -43.66 5.63 -49.02
C SER A 654 -44.29 6.22 -47.74
N ASP A 655 -44.49 7.53 -47.68
CA ASP A 655 -44.84 8.18 -46.43
C ASP A 655 -46.28 7.85 -46.01
N GLY A 656 -46.45 7.20 -44.85
CA GLY A 656 -47.79 6.76 -44.48
C GLY A 656 -47.97 6.10 -43.13
N HIS A 657 -49.23 5.79 -42.83
CA HIS A 657 -49.65 5.20 -41.57
C HIS A 657 -50.36 3.86 -41.82
N LEU A 658 -49.75 2.77 -41.33
CA LEU A 658 -50.28 1.41 -41.40
C LEU A 658 -50.85 1.01 -40.02
N TYR A 659 -52.17 0.90 -39.92
CA TYR A 659 -52.88 0.51 -38.69
C TYR A 659 -53.27 -0.99 -38.66
N LYS A 660 -53.16 -1.69 -39.79
CA LYS A 660 -53.59 -3.07 -40.05
C LYS A 660 -52.65 -3.77 -41.02
N ASP A 661 -52.76 -5.08 -41.19
CA ASP A 661 -51.72 -5.84 -41.87
C ASP A 661 -51.71 -5.55 -43.37
N GLY A 662 -50.58 -5.17 -43.95
CA GLY A 662 -50.62 -4.78 -45.35
C GLY A 662 -49.33 -4.29 -45.99
N ILE A 663 -49.47 -3.94 -47.27
CA ILE A 663 -48.40 -3.43 -48.11
C ILE A 663 -48.82 -2.06 -48.64
N MET A 664 -48.12 -1.01 -48.20
CA MET A 664 -48.32 0.37 -48.63
C MET A 664 -47.15 0.80 -49.53
N LEU A 665 -47.46 1.07 -50.79
CA LEU A 665 -46.48 1.45 -51.82
C LEU A 665 -46.61 2.93 -52.27
N SER A 666 -47.59 3.66 -51.73
CA SER A 666 -47.91 5.06 -52.02
C SER A 666 -48.44 5.75 -50.76
N ASP A 667 -48.47 7.07 -50.73
CA ASP A 667 -48.66 7.84 -49.50
C ASP A 667 -50.10 7.71 -48.99
N GLY A 668 -50.29 7.42 -47.71
CA GLY A 668 -51.65 7.22 -47.25
C GLY A 668 -51.85 6.68 -45.85
N ILE A 669 -53.11 6.32 -45.60
CA ILE A 669 -53.57 5.77 -44.32
C ILE A 669 -54.30 4.46 -44.59
N MET A 670 -53.78 3.35 -44.09
CA MET A 670 -54.39 2.03 -44.22
C MET A 670 -54.92 1.58 -42.85
N LEU A 671 -56.25 1.47 -42.75
CA LEU A 671 -56.99 1.13 -41.52
C LEU A 671 -57.55 -0.31 -41.53
N SER A 672 -57.30 -1.07 -42.59
CA SER A 672 -57.77 -2.44 -42.85
C SER A 672 -56.70 -3.25 -43.59
N ASP A 673 -56.89 -4.56 -43.76
CA ASP A 673 -55.84 -5.41 -44.33
C ASP A 673 -55.78 -5.26 -45.86
N GLY A 674 -54.62 -5.05 -46.47
CA GLY A 674 -54.61 -4.87 -47.93
C GLY A 674 -53.33 -4.40 -48.60
N ILE A 675 -53.48 -3.99 -49.87
CA ILE A 675 -52.38 -3.48 -50.71
C ILE A 675 -52.77 -2.12 -51.28
N MET A 676 -52.03 -1.06 -50.91
CA MET A 676 -52.23 0.30 -51.40
C MET A 676 -51.15 0.65 -52.42
N LEU A 677 -51.54 0.84 -53.69
CA LEU A 677 -50.65 1.16 -54.81
C LEU A 677 -50.71 2.63 -55.26
N SER A 678 -51.60 3.44 -54.67
CA SER A 678 -51.89 4.83 -55.02
C SER A 678 -52.26 5.61 -53.77
N ASP A 679 -52.20 6.94 -53.80
CA ASP A 679 -52.34 7.76 -52.60
C ASP A 679 -53.78 7.74 -52.06
N GLY A 680 -53.98 7.54 -50.75
CA GLY A 680 -55.34 7.49 -50.25
C GLY A 680 -55.57 6.99 -48.83
N ILE A 681 -56.85 6.69 -48.56
CA ILE A 681 -57.32 6.15 -47.28
C ILE A 681 -58.05 4.84 -47.55
N MET A 682 -57.50 3.72 -47.05
CA MET A 682 -58.12 2.40 -47.16
C MET A 682 -58.83 2.07 -45.85
N LEU A 683 -60.17 1.97 -45.91
CA LEU A 683 -61.03 1.71 -44.74
C LEU A 683 -61.57 0.26 -44.71
N SER A 684 -61.38 -0.51 -45.78
CA SER A 684 -61.86 -1.89 -45.93
C SER A 684 -60.84 -2.75 -46.68
N ASP A 685 -60.84 -4.05 -46.43
CA ASP A 685 -59.86 -4.96 -47.00
C ASP A 685 -59.87 -4.94 -48.54
N GLY A 686 -58.69 -4.96 -49.17
CA GLY A 686 -58.60 -5.00 -50.64
C GLY A 686 -57.32 -4.46 -51.26
N ILE A 687 -57.41 -4.12 -52.55
CA ILE A 687 -56.32 -3.55 -53.34
C ILE A 687 -56.76 -2.18 -53.87
N MET A 688 -56.11 -1.10 -53.44
CA MET A 688 -56.35 0.25 -53.93
C MET A 688 -55.41 0.54 -55.11
N LEU A 689 -55.99 0.71 -56.31
CA LEU A 689 -55.26 0.90 -57.58
C LEU A 689 -55.23 2.36 -58.07
N SER A 690 -55.97 3.26 -57.43
CA SER A 690 -56.09 4.67 -57.83
C SER A 690 -56.33 5.54 -56.61
N ASP A 691 -55.99 6.82 -56.72
CA ASP A 691 -56.13 7.76 -55.61
C ASP A 691 -57.57 7.86 -55.08
N GLY A 692 -57.72 7.98 -53.76
CA GLY A 692 -59.01 8.26 -53.14
C GLY A 692 -59.26 7.56 -51.80
N ILE A 693 -60.54 7.33 -51.50
CA ILE A 693 -60.98 6.64 -50.29
C ILE A 693 -61.63 5.32 -50.72
N MET A 694 -61.05 4.19 -50.28
CA MET A 694 -61.65 2.87 -50.47
C MET A 694 -62.61 2.62 -49.31
N LEU A 695 -63.91 2.69 -49.61
CA LEU A 695 -65.01 2.29 -48.74
C LEU A 695 -65.54 0.95 -49.28
N SER A 696 -65.90 0.04 -48.38
CA SER A 696 -66.51 -1.25 -48.74
C SER A 696 -67.80 -1.07 -49.55
N ASP A 697 -68.13 -2.09 -50.35
CA ASP A 697 -69.51 -2.61 -50.38
C ASP A 697 -69.63 -3.78 -49.41
#